data_AF-A0A7W2RZL2-F1
#
_entry.id   AF-A0A7W2RZL2-F1
#
_cell.length_a   1.000
_cell.length_b   1.000
_cell.length_c   1.000
_cell.angle_alpha   90.00
_cell.angle_beta   90.00
_cell.angle_gamma   90.00
#
_symmetry.space_group_name_H-M   'P 1'
#
loop_
_entity.id
_entity.type
_entity.pdbx_description
1 polymer ?
#
loop_
_entity_poly.entity_id
_entity_poly.type
_entity_poly.pdbx_seq_one_letter_code
_entity_poly.pdbx_strand_id
1 'polypeptide(L)'
;MLNLTIKQKIIFGFTTIGLLLLTASSFFYYSLNKISDANNNVETLAVPVQNQSGTLQVQLLKMMKQAAVAYTQSDTDELKESLKQFGLLQENYQQTVRLLSLKVTDQAKMQLALKQAQMQYQQYTTYIEAMFLAKTEHHKATVSFQSDFEAFEDARYKASTQMLDLEIIEATGQEKLLDEVIGTGTRIDDSLYTLGNTMSGLNRIELTDLVTKHQEDMVFLVNNIETNFTYLVNQAEPLKADDVLENFRNNFTVIQQSLDKPGRLYQLQLQTIDLKYQAKEAYLAATKYYNLTYVKLDELVLLANKRFVHFQNNAQEEIQTGKTLAIVLALIFIVMASFITYVTTKAMIGPLRAVNKALALIASGNLSKRMEKRSDDEFGVLITNINKLSDDLTHLLNTINEDAHSLDESAGLTNKQSQFISASATQQITRIDNAKQLTEQMFASSNRVKDEADITASHVTEASKRSQDINSIANDNSLRIKKLSTRLSESVEVMELLSQHSRSIGSILDTIGGIAEQTNLLALNAAIEAARAGEQGRGFSVVADEVRSLASRTQASTAEIQVMINNLQKDTSIAVKAISEGQTQASECVDQSQQLSHAINQIEETLKAIDSMSKSITTAAEEQLVYSEQIEQTMNDTADAASKNASEASNMHKRSEDVSNLAHSLTSSVERFTL
;
A
#
# COMPACT_ATOMS: atom_id res chain seq x y z
N MET A 1 101.26 16.69 -18.78
CA MET A 1 99.79 16.89 -18.75
C MET A 1 99.45 17.91 -19.83
N LEU A 2 98.48 17.63 -20.70
CA LEU A 2 98.06 18.59 -21.74
C LEU A 2 97.63 19.92 -21.07
N ASN A 3 98.18 21.05 -21.51
CA ASN A 3 97.69 22.38 -21.14
C ASN A 3 96.39 22.66 -21.89
N LEU A 4 95.30 22.05 -21.42
CA LEU A 4 93.95 22.32 -21.90
C LEU A 4 93.54 23.75 -21.48
N THR A 5 92.98 24.53 -22.41
CA THR A 5 92.35 25.83 -22.10
C THR A 5 91.19 25.65 -21.11
N ILE A 6 90.74 26.71 -20.42
CA ILE A 6 89.58 26.62 -19.51
C ILE A 6 88.38 26.03 -20.25
N LYS A 7 88.11 26.51 -21.47
CA LYS A 7 87.14 25.93 -22.41
C LYS A 7 87.34 24.43 -22.67
N GLN A 8 88.56 23.92 -22.85
CA GLN A 8 88.80 22.49 -23.10
C GLN A 8 88.65 21.60 -21.85
N LYS A 9 89.00 22.11 -20.66
CA LYS A 9 88.73 21.42 -19.38
C LYS A 9 87.23 21.40 -19.06
N ILE A 10 86.54 22.48 -19.40
CA ILE A 10 85.09 22.61 -19.34
C ILE A 10 84.40 21.68 -20.35
N ILE A 11 84.88 21.59 -21.60
CA ILE A 11 84.32 20.67 -22.63
C ILE A 11 84.45 19.21 -22.18
N PHE A 12 85.57 18.81 -21.56
CA PHE A 12 85.74 17.45 -21.04
C PHE A 12 84.79 17.16 -19.86
N GLY A 13 84.55 18.13 -18.98
CA GLY A 13 83.55 18.04 -17.90
C GLY A 13 82.10 18.03 -18.42
N PHE A 14 81.77 18.86 -19.42
CA PHE A 14 80.43 18.89 -20.02
C PHE A 14 80.15 17.67 -20.91
N THR A 15 81.16 17.07 -21.56
CA THR A 15 80.98 15.81 -22.30
C THR A 15 80.74 14.63 -21.34
N THR A 16 81.41 14.60 -20.18
CA THR A 16 81.10 13.60 -19.14
C THR A 16 79.73 13.83 -18.50
N ILE A 17 79.35 15.08 -18.21
CA ILE A 17 77.99 15.43 -17.73
C ILE A 17 76.93 15.08 -18.80
N GLY A 18 77.20 15.32 -20.08
CA GLY A 18 76.29 14.97 -21.19
C GLY A 18 76.05 13.47 -21.32
N LEU A 19 77.12 12.66 -21.20
CA LEU A 19 77.02 11.20 -21.19
C LEU A 19 76.24 10.69 -19.97
N LEU A 20 76.45 11.31 -18.80
CA LEU A 20 75.73 11.02 -17.57
C LEU A 20 74.24 11.38 -17.65
N LEU A 21 73.89 12.53 -18.24
CA LEU A 21 72.51 12.93 -18.50
C LEU A 21 71.81 11.97 -19.47
N LEU A 22 72.50 11.49 -20.50
CA LEU A 22 71.94 10.46 -21.40
C LEU A 22 71.65 9.15 -20.66
N THR A 23 72.55 8.71 -19.78
CA THR A 23 72.31 7.51 -18.95
C THR A 23 71.17 7.71 -17.94
N ALA A 24 71.05 8.89 -17.33
CA ALA A 24 69.95 9.22 -16.43
C ALA A 24 68.61 9.26 -17.16
N SER A 25 68.56 9.90 -18.33
CA SER A 25 67.34 9.98 -19.14
C SER A 25 66.89 8.60 -19.63
N SER A 26 67.83 7.74 -20.04
CA SER A 26 67.53 6.35 -20.43
C SER A 26 66.98 5.54 -19.23
N PHE A 27 67.54 5.73 -18.04
CA PHE A 27 67.04 5.11 -16.81
C PHE A 27 65.64 5.62 -16.42
N PHE A 28 65.42 6.93 -16.40
CA PHE A 28 64.12 7.51 -16.08
C PHE A 28 63.05 7.05 -17.07
N TYR A 29 63.39 6.97 -18.36
CA TYR A 29 62.49 6.41 -19.37
C TYR A 29 62.14 4.95 -19.09
N TYR A 30 63.11 4.10 -18.75
CA TYR A 30 62.87 2.70 -18.38
C TYR A 30 62.00 2.57 -17.12
N SER A 31 62.32 3.34 -16.06
CA SER A 31 61.57 3.32 -14.80
C SER A 31 60.14 3.86 -14.97
N LEU A 32 59.95 4.90 -15.77
CA LEU A 32 58.63 5.46 -16.05
C LEU A 32 57.77 4.50 -16.89
N ASN A 33 58.38 3.81 -17.86
CA ASN A 33 57.68 2.76 -18.61
C ASN A 33 57.25 1.60 -17.70
N LYS A 34 58.11 1.15 -16.77
CA LYS A 34 57.75 0.10 -15.80
C LYS A 34 56.60 0.51 -14.88
N ILE A 35 56.64 1.73 -14.36
CA ILE A 35 55.54 2.29 -13.56
C ILE A 35 54.27 2.40 -14.40
N SER A 36 54.38 2.87 -15.64
CA SER A 36 53.25 2.98 -16.58
C SER A 36 52.63 1.60 -16.88
N ASP A 37 53.44 0.57 -17.12
CA ASP A 37 52.95 -0.80 -17.37
C ASP A 37 52.27 -1.38 -16.13
N ALA A 38 52.85 -1.19 -14.94
CA ALA A 38 52.26 -1.64 -13.68
C ALA A 38 50.92 -0.93 -13.40
N ASN A 39 50.84 0.38 -13.64
CA ASN A 39 49.62 1.15 -13.45
C ASN A 39 48.55 0.80 -14.50
N ASN A 40 48.96 0.59 -15.76
CA ASN A 40 48.06 0.14 -16.82
C ASN A 40 47.45 -1.24 -16.52
N ASN A 41 48.20 -2.15 -15.87
CA ASN A 41 47.65 -3.43 -15.42
C ASN A 41 46.61 -3.26 -14.30
N VAL A 42 46.79 -2.32 -13.37
CA VAL A 42 45.76 -1.99 -12.36
C VAL A 42 44.48 -1.50 -13.06
N GLU A 43 44.62 -0.58 -14.00
CA GLU A 43 43.49 0.05 -14.70
C GLU A 43 42.76 -0.91 -15.65
N THR A 44 43.47 -1.76 -16.37
CA THR A 44 42.88 -2.58 -17.46
C THR A 44 42.55 -4.00 -17.06
N LEU A 45 43.20 -4.55 -16.02
CA LEU A 45 43.03 -5.94 -15.59
C LEU A 45 42.40 -6.06 -14.19
N ALA A 46 42.77 -5.20 -13.24
CA ALA A 46 42.30 -5.32 -11.86
C ALA A 46 40.96 -4.61 -11.62
N VAL A 47 40.88 -3.30 -11.91
CA VAL A 47 39.68 -2.49 -11.67
C VAL A 47 38.44 -3.02 -12.40
N PRO A 48 38.50 -3.40 -13.69
CA PRO A 48 37.31 -3.90 -14.39
C PRO A 48 36.80 -5.22 -13.82
N VAL A 49 37.71 -6.13 -13.45
CA VAL A 49 37.36 -7.43 -12.83
C VAL A 49 36.72 -7.21 -11.45
N GLN A 50 37.25 -6.29 -10.65
CA GLN A 50 36.69 -5.92 -9.35
C GLN A 50 35.29 -5.30 -9.49
N ASN A 51 35.13 -4.33 -10.38
CA ASN A 51 33.85 -3.65 -10.60
C ASN A 51 32.79 -4.61 -11.18
N GLN A 52 33.14 -5.42 -12.17
CA GLN A 52 32.22 -6.40 -12.76
C GLN A 52 31.82 -7.49 -11.76
N SER A 53 32.74 -7.97 -10.92
CA SER A 53 32.42 -8.95 -9.86
C SER A 53 31.44 -8.36 -8.84
N GLY A 54 31.65 -7.12 -8.40
CA GLY A 54 30.70 -6.42 -7.51
C GLY A 54 29.35 -6.14 -8.18
N THR A 55 29.37 -5.77 -9.46
CA THR A 55 28.16 -5.52 -10.26
C THR A 55 27.28 -6.77 -10.36
N LEU A 56 27.87 -7.96 -10.56
CA LEU A 56 27.12 -9.22 -10.56
C LEU A 56 26.42 -9.48 -9.22
N GLN A 57 27.10 -9.23 -8.11
CA GLN A 57 26.53 -9.42 -6.77
C GLN A 57 25.33 -8.48 -6.55
N VAL A 58 25.46 -7.21 -6.96
CA VAL A 58 24.36 -6.22 -6.87
C VAL A 58 23.20 -6.57 -7.80
N GLN A 59 23.46 -7.02 -9.02
CA GLN A 59 22.42 -7.45 -9.95
C GLN A 59 21.65 -8.67 -9.42
N LEU A 60 22.35 -9.67 -8.87
CA LEU A 60 21.72 -10.83 -8.24
C LEU A 60 20.85 -10.42 -7.04
N LEU A 61 21.31 -9.47 -6.21
CA LEU A 61 20.51 -8.90 -5.11
C LEU A 61 19.24 -8.21 -5.62
N LYS A 62 19.33 -7.41 -6.69
CA LYS A 62 18.18 -6.76 -7.31
C LYS A 62 17.18 -7.78 -7.85
N MET A 63 17.66 -8.86 -8.48
CA MET A 63 16.81 -9.96 -8.95
C MET A 63 16.09 -10.65 -7.79
N MET A 64 16.79 -10.94 -6.69
CA MET A 64 16.17 -11.56 -5.51
C MET A 64 15.14 -10.65 -4.85
N LYS A 65 15.42 -9.34 -4.79
CA LYS A 65 14.43 -8.35 -4.34
C LYS A 65 13.19 -8.37 -5.24
N GLN A 66 13.36 -8.36 -6.56
CA GLN A 66 12.25 -8.37 -7.50
C GLN A 66 11.42 -9.66 -7.39
N ALA A 67 12.07 -10.81 -7.22
CA ALA A 67 11.43 -12.09 -6.97
C ALA A 67 10.62 -12.10 -5.65
N ALA A 68 11.16 -11.50 -4.58
CA ALA A 68 10.46 -11.39 -3.31
C ALA A 68 9.21 -10.50 -3.42
N VAL A 69 9.29 -9.37 -4.14
CA VAL A 69 8.13 -8.52 -4.43
C VAL A 69 7.08 -9.32 -5.20
N ALA A 70 7.47 -9.97 -6.29
CA ALA A 70 6.57 -10.81 -7.08
C ALA A 70 5.91 -11.93 -6.26
N TYR A 71 6.63 -12.54 -5.33
CA TYR A 71 6.08 -13.57 -4.46
C TYR A 71 4.92 -13.05 -3.59
N THR A 72 4.96 -11.79 -3.17
CA THR A 72 3.91 -11.17 -2.32
C THR A 72 2.73 -10.61 -3.10
N GLN A 73 2.87 -10.39 -4.41
CA GLN A 73 1.81 -9.83 -5.25
C GLN A 73 0.68 -10.83 -5.52
N SER A 74 -0.55 -10.34 -5.61
CA SER A 74 -1.74 -11.14 -5.94
C SER A 74 -2.42 -10.70 -7.23
N ASP A 75 -2.05 -9.53 -7.75
CA ASP A 75 -2.56 -8.96 -9.00
C ASP A 75 -1.79 -9.47 -10.22
N THR A 76 -2.50 -9.75 -11.31
CA THR A 76 -1.90 -10.33 -12.52
C THR A 76 -1.04 -9.34 -13.29
N ASP A 77 -1.43 -8.07 -13.34
CA ASP A 77 -0.70 -7.05 -14.10
C ASP A 77 0.56 -6.62 -13.36
N GLU A 78 0.50 -6.56 -12.02
CA GLU A 78 1.67 -6.43 -11.16
C GLU A 78 2.67 -7.59 -11.35
N LEU A 79 2.19 -8.83 -11.42
CA LEU A 79 3.02 -10.01 -11.66
C LEU A 79 3.69 -9.98 -13.04
N LYS A 80 2.96 -9.56 -14.09
CA LYS A 80 3.52 -9.40 -15.44
C LYS A 80 4.61 -8.34 -15.48
N GLU A 81 4.39 -7.19 -14.86
CA GLU A 81 5.40 -6.13 -14.81
C GLU A 81 6.62 -6.60 -14.01
N SER A 82 6.40 -7.29 -12.88
CA SER A 82 7.49 -7.88 -12.11
C SER A 82 8.32 -8.90 -12.90
N LEU A 83 7.67 -9.75 -13.70
CA LEU A 83 8.34 -10.71 -14.58
C LEU A 83 9.17 -9.99 -15.67
N LYS A 84 8.62 -8.93 -16.26
CA LYS A 84 9.33 -8.10 -17.25
C LYS A 84 10.57 -7.43 -16.66
N GLN A 85 10.45 -6.82 -15.47
CA GLN A 85 11.58 -6.22 -14.76
C GLN A 85 12.65 -7.27 -14.39
N PHE A 86 12.20 -8.47 -13.98
CA PHE A 86 13.11 -9.59 -13.72
C PHE A 86 13.89 -10.00 -14.99
N GLY A 87 13.21 -10.06 -16.15
CA GLY A 87 13.84 -10.34 -17.44
C GLY A 87 14.92 -9.32 -17.82
N LEU A 88 14.66 -8.03 -17.65
CA LEU A 88 15.65 -6.96 -17.89
C LEU A 88 16.89 -7.10 -16.98
N LEU A 89 16.69 -7.46 -15.71
CA LEU A 89 17.80 -7.72 -14.79
C LEU A 89 18.59 -8.97 -15.19
N GLN A 90 17.91 -10.02 -15.66
CA GLN A 90 18.52 -11.26 -16.14
C GLN A 90 19.43 -11.02 -17.35
N GLU A 91 19.00 -10.21 -18.32
CA GLU A 91 19.79 -9.83 -19.48
C GLU A 91 21.08 -9.08 -19.07
N ASN A 92 20.95 -8.08 -18.21
CA ASN A 92 22.08 -7.31 -17.68
C ASN A 92 23.08 -8.19 -16.90
N TYR A 93 22.58 -9.14 -16.12
CA TYR A 93 23.40 -10.11 -15.42
C TYR A 93 24.19 -10.97 -16.40
N GLN A 94 23.54 -11.53 -17.42
CA GLN A 94 24.22 -12.36 -18.42
C GLN A 94 25.28 -11.59 -19.22
N GLN A 95 25.01 -10.32 -19.57
CA GLN A 95 25.99 -9.46 -20.24
C GLN A 95 27.23 -9.23 -19.35
N THR A 96 27.02 -8.94 -18.07
CA THR A 96 28.12 -8.72 -17.11
C THR A 96 28.94 -9.99 -16.91
N VAL A 97 28.29 -11.16 -16.86
CA VAL A 97 28.97 -12.46 -16.81
C VAL A 97 29.84 -12.70 -18.04
N ARG A 98 29.35 -12.39 -19.25
CA ARG A 98 30.13 -12.53 -20.49
C ARG A 98 31.38 -11.64 -20.48
N LEU A 99 31.24 -10.38 -20.08
CA LEU A 99 32.35 -9.45 -19.98
C LEU A 99 33.40 -9.91 -18.96
N LEU A 100 32.95 -10.33 -17.78
CA LEU A 100 33.84 -10.82 -16.72
C LEU A 100 34.57 -12.10 -17.15
N SER A 101 33.86 -13.04 -17.79
CA SER A 101 34.44 -14.30 -18.27
C SER A 101 35.61 -14.09 -19.22
N LEU A 102 35.60 -13.03 -20.05
CA LEU A 102 36.70 -12.70 -20.95
C LEU A 102 37.92 -12.12 -20.22
N LYS A 103 37.70 -11.45 -19.07
CA LYS A 103 38.74 -10.74 -18.29
C LYS A 103 39.41 -11.60 -17.20
N VAL A 104 38.85 -12.78 -16.92
CA VAL A 104 39.40 -13.72 -15.92
C VAL A 104 39.98 -14.98 -16.56
N THR A 105 40.23 -14.97 -17.87
CA THR A 105 40.73 -16.14 -18.62
C THR A 105 42.09 -16.64 -18.14
N ASP A 106 42.90 -15.75 -17.58
CA ASP A 106 44.22 -16.03 -17.02
C ASP A 106 44.18 -16.49 -15.55
N GLN A 107 43.00 -16.57 -14.93
CA GLN A 107 42.82 -16.83 -13.49
C GLN A 107 41.94 -18.05 -13.21
N ALA A 108 42.56 -19.23 -13.12
CA ALA A 108 41.85 -20.52 -12.97
C ALA A 108 40.84 -20.56 -11.79
N LYS A 109 41.19 -19.99 -10.63
CA LYS A 109 40.29 -19.95 -9.45
C LYS A 109 39.07 -19.07 -9.68
N MET A 110 39.23 -17.91 -10.33
CA MET A 110 38.12 -17.03 -10.67
C MET A 110 37.21 -17.67 -11.72
N GLN A 111 37.78 -18.32 -12.74
CA GLN A 111 36.97 -19.07 -13.71
C GLN A 111 36.13 -20.17 -13.06
N LEU A 112 36.72 -20.91 -12.13
CA LEU A 112 36.00 -21.96 -11.40
C LEU A 112 34.85 -21.39 -10.58
N ALA A 113 35.09 -20.31 -9.82
CA ALA A 113 34.06 -19.64 -9.03
C ALA A 113 32.94 -19.07 -9.91
N LEU A 114 33.28 -18.43 -11.04
CA LEU A 114 32.31 -17.90 -12.00
C LEU A 114 31.46 -19.01 -12.63
N LYS A 115 32.09 -20.12 -13.02
CA LYS A 115 31.37 -21.28 -13.58
C LYS A 115 30.40 -21.89 -12.57
N GLN A 116 30.82 -22.02 -11.31
CA GLN A 116 29.96 -22.51 -10.22
C GLN A 116 28.79 -21.56 -9.95
N ALA A 117 29.05 -20.24 -9.92
CA ALA A 117 28.00 -19.23 -9.81
C ALA A 117 27.00 -19.32 -10.97
N GLN A 118 27.45 -19.48 -12.21
CA GLN A 118 26.57 -19.62 -13.37
C GLN A 118 25.68 -20.86 -13.29
N MET A 119 26.21 -22.01 -12.87
CA MET A 119 25.41 -23.25 -12.72
C MET A 119 24.31 -23.09 -11.66
N GLN A 120 24.62 -22.46 -10.53
CA GLN A 120 23.66 -22.22 -9.45
C GLN A 120 22.65 -21.13 -9.83
N TYR A 121 23.10 -20.10 -10.54
CA TYR A 121 22.25 -19.04 -11.07
C TYR A 121 21.20 -19.58 -12.05
N GLN A 122 21.57 -20.55 -12.89
CA GLN A 122 20.61 -21.18 -13.80
C GLN A 122 19.48 -21.89 -13.03
N GLN A 123 19.80 -22.58 -11.95
CA GLN A 123 18.80 -23.19 -11.08
C GLN A 123 17.93 -22.13 -10.40
N TYR A 124 18.55 -21.05 -9.91
CA TYR A 124 17.83 -19.91 -9.34
C TYR A 124 16.79 -19.35 -10.34
N THR A 125 17.18 -19.08 -11.58
CA THR A 125 16.24 -18.54 -12.60
C THR A 125 15.13 -19.52 -12.94
N THR A 126 15.42 -20.82 -13.07
CA THR A 126 14.39 -21.85 -13.31
C THR A 126 13.33 -21.88 -12.22
N TYR A 127 13.72 -21.78 -10.95
CA TYR A 127 12.75 -21.77 -9.85
C TYR A 127 11.99 -20.44 -9.74
N ILE A 128 12.59 -19.32 -10.10
CA ILE A 128 11.85 -18.05 -10.20
C ILE A 128 10.79 -18.12 -11.30
N GLU A 129 11.13 -18.64 -12.48
CA GLU A 129 10.18 -18.83 -13.59
C GLU A 129 9.03 -19.77 -13.17
N ALA A 130 9.33 -20.88 -12.50
CA ALA A 130 8.32 -21.79 -11.96
C ALA A 130 7.40 -21.10 -10.93
N MET A 131 7.94 -20.26 -10.06
CA MET A 131 7.17 -19.47 -9.10
C MET A 131 6.21 -18.50 -9.81
N PHE A 132 6.70 -17.75 -10.80
CA PHE A 132 5.87 -16.82 -11.58
C PHE A 132 4.73 -17.54 -12.31
N LEU A 133 5.03 -18.70 -12.92
CA LEU A 133 4.01 -19.52 -13.57
C LEU A 133 2.95 -19.98 -12.58
N ALA A 134 3.35 -20.57 -11.45
CA ALA A 134 2.43 -21.06 -10.44
C ALA A 134 1.54 -19.94 -9.86
N LYS A 135 2.09 -18.74 -9.60
CA LYS A 135 1.30 -17.59 -9.16
C LYS A 135 0.31 -17.09 -10.21
N THR A 136 0.73 -17.07 -11.48
CA THR A 136 -0.14 -16.65 -12.58
C THR A 136 -1.32 -17.61 -12.74
N GLU A 137 -1.05 -18.91 -12.73
CA GLU A 137 -2.10 -19.93 -12.81
C GLU A 137 -2.99 -19.94 -11.55
N HIS A 138 -2.42 -19.69 -10.36
CA HIS A 138 -3.19 -19.56 -9.12
C HIS A 138 -4.24 -18.45 -9.24
N HIS A 139 -3.84 -17.29 -9.75
CA HIS A 139 -4.76 -16.18 -9.95
C HIS A 139 -5.86 -16.54 -10.96
N LYS A 140 -5.52 -17.15 -12.10
CA LYS A 140 -6.51 -17.62 -13.08
C LYS A 140 -7.51 -18.61 -12.49
N ALA A 141 -7.04 -19.56 -11.69
CA ALA A 141 -7.89 -20.53 -11.00
C ALA A 141 -8.80 -19.84 -9.98
N THR A 142 -8.31 -18.83 -9.26
CA THR A 142 -9.10 -18.03 -8.31
C THR A 142 -10.21 -17.23 -9.01
N VAL A 143 -9.90 -16.59 -10.14
CA VAL A 143 -10.89 -15.85 -10.95
C VAL A 143 -11.93 -16.81 -11.52
N SER A 144 -11.50 -17.97 -12.01
CA SER A 144 -12.41 -19.00 -12.53
C SER A 144 -13.31 -19.57 -11.43
N PHE A 145 -12.76 -19.78 -10.22
CA PHE A 145 -13.55 -20.20 -9.05
C PHE A 145 -14.63 -19.18 -8.74
N GLN A 146 -14.28 -17.89 -8.68
CA GLN A 146 -15.24 -16.83 -8.37
C GLN A 146 -16.37 -16.76 -9.40
N SER A 147 -16.03 -16.81 -10.70
CA SER A 147 -17.01 -16.81 -11.77
C SER A 147 -17.94 -18.02 -11.74
N ASP A 148 -17.39 -19.23 -11.49
CA ASP A 148 -18.20 -20.45 -11.41
C ASP A 148 -19.04 -20.48 -10.12
N PHE A 149 -18.56 -19.85 -9.05
CA PHE A 149 -19.28 -19.74 -7.78
C PHE A 149 -20.48 -18.81 -7.90
N GLU A 150 -20.33 -17.69 -8.61
CA GLU A 150 -21.44 -16.78 -8.96
C GLU A 150 -22.50 -17.48 -9.81
N ALA A 151 -22.08 -18.27 -10.81
CA ALA A 151 -23.01 -19.07 -11.62
C ALA A 151 -23.73 -20.14 -10.79
N PHE A 152 -23.04 -20.77 -9.84
CA PHE A 152 -23.64 -21.70 -8.88
C PHE A 152 -24.67 -21.01 -7.99
N GLU A 153 -24.35 -19.86 -7.40
CA GLU A 153 -25.27 -19.11 -6.53
C GLU A 153 -26.50 -18.60 -7.29
N ASP A 154 -26.34 -18.12 -8.53
CA ASP A 154 -27.46 -17.71 -9.39
C ASP A 154 -28.38 -18.89 -9.72
N ALA A 155 -27.83 -20.04 -10.10
CA ALA A 155 -28.61 -21.25 -10.33
C ALA A 155 -29.32 -21.73 -9.05
N ARG A 156 -28.64 -21.70 -7.90
CA ARG A 156 -29.21 -22.04 -6.60
C ARG A 156 -30.37 -21.13 -6.22
N TYR A 157 -30.20 -19.82 -6.37
CA TYR A 157 -31.23 -18.83 -6.07
C TYR A 157 -32.46 -18.99 -6.97
N LYS A 158 -32.24 -19.23 -8.27
CA LYS A 158 -33.32 -19.54 -9.22
C LYS A 158 -34.04 -20.82 -8.84
N ALA A 159 -33.32 -21.91 -8.56
CA ALA A 159 -33.88 -23.18 -8.10
C ALA A 159 -34.74 -23.01 -6.83
N SER A 160 -34.25 -22.24 -5.87
CA SER A 160 -34.98 -21.85 -4.66
C SER A 160 -36.27 -21.11 -5.00
N THR A 161 -36.21 -20.11 -5.88
CA THR A 161 -37.39 -19.36 -6.35
C THR A 161 -38.42 -20.28 -7.01
N GLN A 162 -37.99 -21.24 -7.84
CA GLN A 162 -38.90 -22.21 -8.47
C GLN A 162 -39.61 -23.12 -7.45
N MET A 163 -39.02 -23.39 -6.28
CA MET A 163 -39.72 -24.14 -5.23
C MET A 163 -40.79 -23.30 -4.53
N LEU A 164 -40.59 -21.98 -4.42
CA LEU A 164 -41.58 -21.04 -3.90
C LEU A 164 -42.72 -20.79 -4.92
N ASP A 165 -42.40 -20.79 -6.22
CA ASP A 165 -43.39 -20.63 -7.30
C ASP A 165 -44.40 -21.80 -7.39
N LEU A 166 -44.22 -22.87 -6.60
CA LEU A 166 -45.26 -23.90 -6.47
C LEU A 166 -46.53 -23.36 -5.81
N GLU A 167 -46.45 -22.31 -4.99
CA GLU A 167 -47.59 -21.69 -4.30
C GLU A 167 -48.57 -21.00 -5.26
N ILE A 168 -48.12 -20.62 -6.45
CA ILE A 168 -48.93 -19.89 -7.46
C ILE A 168 -49.61 -20.81 -8.47
N ILE A 169 -49.50 -22.13 -8.31
CA ILE A 169 -50.13 -23.11 -9.22
C ILE A 169 -51.65 -23.19 -8.97
N GLU A 170 -52.44 -23.06 -10.03
CA GLU A 170 -53.90 -23.20 -9.95
C GLU A 170 -54.32 -24.68 -9.84
N ALA A 171 -54.72 -25.12 -8.63
CA ALA A 171 -55.11 -26.51 -8.35
C ALA A 171 -56.60 -26.68 -7.99
N THR A 172 -57.50 -26.25 -8.89
CA THR A 172 -58.95 -26.30 -8.65
C THR A 172 -59.44 -27.74 -8.39
N GLY A 173 -59.89 -28.04 -7.17
CA GLY A 173 -60.34 -29.36 -6.74
C GLY A 173 -59.23 -30.34 -6.32
N GLN A 174 -57.98 -29.86 -6.22
CA GLN A 174 -56.80 -30.61 -5.77
C GLN A 174 -55.98 -29.84 -4.72
N GLU A 175 -56.62 -28.96 -3.95
CA GLU A 175 -55.95 -28.01 -3.05
C GLU A 175 -55.10 -28.72 -1.98
N LYS A 176 -55.58 -29.84 -1.44
CA LYS A 176 -54.81 -30.63 -0.46
C LYS A 176 -53.53 -31.24 -1.06
N LEU A 177 -53.57 -31.67 -2.33
CA LEU A 177 -52.39 -32.19 -3.01
C LEU A 177 -51.37 -31.06 -3.25
N LEU A 178 -51.85 -29.87 -3.60
CA LEU A 178 -51.03 -28.68 -3.76
C LEU A 178 -50.30 -28.33 -2.45
N ASP A 179 -51.00 -28.34 -1.31
CA ASP A 179 -50.37 -28.10 0.01
C ASP A 179 -49.22 -29.10 0.32
N GLU A 180 -49.40 -30.37 -0.02
CA GLU A 180 -48.37 -31.40 0.19
C GLU A 180 -47.16 -31.23 -0.78
N VAL A 181 -47.42 -30.77 -2.01
CA VAL A 181 -46.38 -30.44 -3.00
C VAL A 181 -45.59 -29.20 -2.58
N ILE A 182 -46.27 -28.14 -2.12
CA ILE A 182 -45.64 -26.95 -1.54
C ILE A 182 -44.75 -27.34 -0.36
N GLY A 183 -45.25 -28.16 0.57
CA GLY A 183 -44.46 -28.61 1.72
C GLY A 183 -43.19 -29.40 1.34
N THR A 184 -43.24 -30.17 0.25
CA THR A 184 -42.04 -30.84 -0.30
C THR A 184 -41.10 -29.83 -0.98
N GLY A 185 -41.65 -28.85 -1.70
CA GLY A 185 -40.91 -27.73 -2.27
C GLY A 185 -40.14 -26.92 -1.22
N THR A 186 -40.80 -26.54 -0.12
CA THR A 186 -40.15 -25.81 1.00
C THR A 186 -38.98 -26.60 1.59
N ARG A 187 -39.09 -27.93 1.71
CA ARG A 187 -37.97 -28.75 2.20
C ARG A 187 -36.78 -28.77 1.25
N ILE A 188 -37.05 -28.73 -0.06
CA ILE A 188 -36.00 -28.61 -1.08
C ILE A 188 -35.36 -27.22 -1.00
N ASP A 189 -36.17 -26.17 -0.84
CA ASP A 189 -35.72 -24.79 -0.66
C ASP A 189 -34.80 -24.64 0.57
N ASP A 190 -35.20 -25.14 1.73
CA ASP A 190 -34.38 -25.15 2.95
C ASP A 190 -33.03 -25.89 2.75
N SER A 191 -33.05 -26.97 1.97
CA SER A 191 -31.86 -27.73 1.62
C SER A 191 -30.94 -26.95 0.68
N LEU A 192 -31.51 -26.22 -0.30
CA LEU A 192 -30.77 -25.31 -1.18
C LEU A 192 -30.20 -24.12 -0.42
N TYR A 193 -30.91 -23.58 0.57
CA TYR A 193 -30.42 -22.54 1.46
C TYR A 193 -29.20 -23.03 2.28
N THR A 194 -29.32 -24.23 2.86
CA THR A 194 -28.23 -24.88 3.61
C THR A 194 -27.02 -25.16 2.72
N LEU A 195 -27.25 -25.60 1.48
CA LEU A 195 -26.21 -25.83 0.48
C LEU A 195 -25.42 -24.55 0.18
N GLY A 196 -26.11 -23.44 -0.11
CA GLY A 196 -25.47 -22.14 -0.38
C GLY A 196 -24.64 -21.63 0.81
N ASN A 197 -25.23 -21.67 2.00
CA ASN A 197 -24.53 -21.27 3.23
C ASN A 197 -23.25 -22.09 3.45
N THR A 198 -23.31 -23.40 3.25
CA THR A 198 -22.14 -24.27 3.48
C THR A 198 -21.09 -24.11 2.38
N MET A 199 -21.52 -23.83 1.14
CA MET A 199 -20.64 -23.55 0.00
C MET A 199 -19.91 -22.21 0.10
N SER A 200 -20.48 -21.21 0.76
CA SER A 200 -19.86 -19.88 0.93
C SER A 200 -18.48 -19.89 1.60
N GLY A 201 -18.15 -20.96 2.33
CA GLY A 201 -16.86 -21.15 3.00
C GLY A 201 -15.80 -21.89 2.18
N LEU A 202 -16.12 -22.47 1.01
CA LEU A 202 -15.23 -23.37 0.28
C LEU A 202 -13.89 -22.70 -0.10
N ASN A 203 -13.92 -21.45 -0.56
CA ASN A 203 -12.70 -20.73 -0.96
C ASN A 203 -11.72 -20.43 0.20
N ARG A 204 -12.17 -20.57 1.45
CA ARG A 204 -11.35 -20.36 2.66
C ARG A 204 -10.66 -21.63 3.13
N ILE A 205 -11.02 -22.78 2.59
CA ILE A 205 -10.42 -24.06 2.98
C ILE A 205 -9.05 -24.18 2.31
N GLU A 206 -7.99 -24.23 3.11
CA GLU A 206 -6.60 -24.30 2.60
C GLU A 206 -6.00 -25.71 2.61
N LEU A 207 -6.72 -26.72 3.14
CA LEU A 207 -6.25 -28.09 3.26
C LEU A 207 -7.03 -29.00 2.31
N THR A 208 -6.30 -29.73 1.45
CA THR A 208 -6.87 -30.68 0.47
C THR A 208 -7.84 -31.68 1.10
N ASP A 209 -7.47 -32.30 2.24
CA ASP A 209 -8.33 -33.27 2.93
C ASP A 209 -9.65 -32.66 3.41
N LEU A 210 -9.64 -31.38 3.81
CA LEU A 210 -10.86 -30.67 4.23
C LEU A 210 -11.73 -30.30 3.03
N VAL A 211 -11.12 -30.01 1.87
CA VAL A 211 -11.86 -29.76 0.62
C VAL A 211 -12.56 -31.04 0.16
N THR A 212 -11.87 -32.19 0.20
CA THR A 212 -12.48 -33.48 -0.13
C THR A 212 -13.61 -33.84 0.82
N LYS A 213 -13.43 -33.64 2.13
CA LYS A 213 -14.50 -33.88 3.11
C LYS A 213 -15.71 -32.97 2.89
N HIS A 214 -15.47 -31.68 2.62
CA HIS A 214 -16.53 -30.73 2.31
C HIS A 214 -17.29 -31.14 1.04
N GLN A 215 -16.59 -31.65 0.03
CA GLN A 215 -17.20 -32.20 -1.18
C GLN A 215 -18.12 -33.38 -0.88
N GLU A 216 -17.68 -34.35 -0.07
CA GLU A 216 -18.50 -35.50 0.32
C GLU A 216 -19.81 -35.06 1.00
N ASP A 217 -19.72 -34.09 1.93
CA ASP A 217 -20.89 -33.54 2.62
C ASP A 217 -21.85 -32.83 1.65
N MET A 218 -21.32 -32.05 0.68
CA MET A 218 -22.15 -31.34 -0.28
C MET A 218 -22.77 -32.28 -1.33
N VAL A 219 -22.04 -33.31 -1.77
CA VAL A 219 -22.58 -34.36 -2.66
C VAL A 219 -23.73 -35.10 -1.96
N PHE A 220 -23.62 -35.36 -0.65
CA PHE A 220 -24.73 -35.93 0.12
C PHE A 220 -25.96 -35.02 0.12
N LEU A 221 -25.80 -33.71 0.36
CA LEU A 221 -26.91 -32.75 0.30
C LEU A 221 -27.54 -32.67 -1.10
N VAL A 222 -26.72 -32.62 -2.15
CA VAL A 222 -27.18 -32.60 -3.55
C VAL A 222 -27.98 -33.86 -3.87
N ASN A 223 -27.51 -35.05 -3.47
CA ASN A 223 -28.25 -36.30 -3.69
C ASN A 223 -29.58 -36.34 -2.91
N ASN A 224 -29.61 -35.76 -1.71
CA ASN A 224 -30.85 -35.63 -0.92
C ASN A 224 -31.85 -34.71 -1.63
N ILE A 225 -31.40 -33.57 -2.16
CA ILE A 225 -32.22 -32.67 -2.96
C ILE A 225 -32.77 -33.37 -4.21
N GLU A 226 -31.93 -34.07 -4.98
CA GLU A 226 -32.37 -34.84 -6.17
C GLU A 226 -33.44 -35.88 -5.83
N THR A 227 -33.28 -36.57 -4.70
CA THR A 227 -34.24 -37.58 -4.24
C THR A 227 -35.58 -36.95 -3.87
N ASN A 228 -35.56 -35.85 -3.10
CA ASN A 228 -36.79 -35.12 -2.76
C ASN A 228 -37.43 -34.49 -4.00
N PHE A 229 -36.64 -33.99 -4.94
CA PHE A 229 -37.14 -33.45 -6.20
C PHE A 229 -37.79 -34.52 -7.08
N THR A 230 -37.20 -35.72 -7.15
CA THR A 230 -37.82 -36.86 -7.84
C THR A 230 -39.17 -37.22 -7.23
N TYR A 231 -39.27 -37.20 -5.89
CA TYR A 231 -40.53 -37.41 -5.18
C TYR A 231 -41.55 -36.29 -5.49
N LEU A 232 -41.11 -35.03 -5.47
CA LEU A 232 -41.93 -33.86 -5.80
C LEU A 232 -42.51 -33.96 -7.21
N VAL A 233 -41.69 -34.31 -8.21
CA VAL A 233 -42.13 -34.43 -9.61
C VAL A 233 -43.25 -35.48 -9.75
N ASN A 234 -43.11 -36.63 -9.09
CA ASN A 234 -44.15 -37.66 -9.11
C ASN A 234 -45.43 -37.21 -8.38
N GLN A 235 -45.30 -36.45 -7.30
CA GLN A 235 -46.44 -35.93 -6.53
C GLN A 235 -47.20 -34.84 -7.29
N ALA A 236 -46.48 -34.02 -8.06
CA ALA A 236 -47.02 -32.89 -8.79
C ALA A 236 -47.55 -33.24 -10.20
N GLU A 237 -47.43 -34.49 -10.66
CA GLU A 237 -47.92 -34.95 -11.97
C GLU A 237 -49.39 -34.53 -12.26
N PRO A 238 -50.34 -34.59 -11.30
CA PRO A 238 -51.72 -34.16 -11.54
C PRO A 238 -51.92 -32.63 -11.66
N LEU A 239 -50.96 -31.82 -11.22
CA LEU A 239 -51.10 -30.37 -11.01
C LEU A 239 -50.62 -29.51 -12.19
N LYS A 240 -50.13 -30.11 -13.29
CA LYS A 240 -49.58 -29.40 -14.47
C LYS A 240 -48.47 -28.39 -14.13
N ALA A 241 -47.58 -28.76 -13.21
CA ALA A 241 -46.47 -27.93 -12.74
C ALA A 241 -45.22 -27.99 -13.66
N ASP A 242 -45.35 -28.46 -14.90
CA ASP A 242 -44.23 -28.89 -15.75
C ASP A 242 -43.19 -27.78 -15.96
N ASP A 243 -43.62 -26.55 -16.24
CA ASP A 243 -42.72 -25.42 -16.50
C ASP A 243 -41.85 -25.08 -15.27
N VAL A 244 -42.43 -25.11 -14.07
CA VAL A 244 -41.71 -24.81 -12.81
C VAL A 244 -40.70 -25.91 -12.51
N LEU A 245 -41.11 -27.16 -12.67
CA LEU A 245 -40.26 -28.33 -12.42
C LEU A 245 -39.13 -28.46 -13.46
N GLU A 246 -39.37 -28.14 -14.73
CA GLU A 246 -38.34 -28.12 -15.77
C GLU A 246 -37.30 -27.01 -15.51
N ASN A 247 -37.76 -25.81 -15.13
CA ASN A 247 -36.87 -24.71 -14.76
C ASN A 247 -36.02 -25.05 -13.54
N PHE A 248 -36.60 -25.67 -12.51
CA PHE A 248 -35.83 -26.19 -11.38
C PHE A 248 -34.78 -27.19 -11.85
N ARG A 249 -35.17 -28.18 -12.67
CA ARG A 249 -34.26 -29.24 -13.15
C ARG A 249 -33.06 -28.66 -13.91
N ASN A 250 -33.29 -27.64 -14.75
CA ASN A 250 -32.24 -26.96 -15.50
C ASN A 250 -31.24 -26.27 -14.56
N ASN A 251 -31.72 -25.51 -13.56
CA ASN A 251 -30.85 -24.86 -12.58
C ASN A 251 -30.16 -25.86 -11.66
N PHE A 252 -30.86 -26.93 -11.25
CA PHE A 252 -30.30 -27.98 -10.42
C PHE A 252 -29.20 -28.78 -11.14
N THR A 253 -29.29 -28.92 -12.47
CA THR A 253 -28.21 -29.51 -13.28
C THR A 253 -26.93 -28.67 -13.21
N VAL A 254 -27.03 -27.33 -13.20
CA VAL A 254 -25.87 -26.45 -13.02
C VAL A 254 -25.25 -26.64 -11.64
N ILE A 255 -26.09 -26.76 -10.59
CA ILE A 255 -25.64 -27.05 -9.22
C ILE A 255 -24.88 -28.39 -9.16
N GLN A 256 -25.44 -29.45 -9.76
CA GLN A 256 -24.79 -30.76 -9.86
C GLN A 256 -23.45 -30.67 -10.60
N GLN A 257 -23.36 -29.89 -11.68
CA GLN A 257 -22.09 -29.71 -12.41
C GLN A 257 -21.02 -28.99 -11.58
N SER A 258 -21.43 -27.99 -10.82
CA SER A 258 -20.52 -27.25 -9.94
C SER A 258 -19.99 -28.11 -8.78
N LEU A 259 -20.78 -29.06 -8.25
CA LEU A 259 -20.49 -29.76 -6.99
C LEU A 259 -20.19 -31.26 -7.09
N ASP A 260 -20.86 -31.99 -7.98
CA ASP A 260 -20.80 -33.47 -8.07
C ASP A 260 -20.22 -33.97 -9.40
N LYS A 261 -20.75 -33.49 -10.54
CA LYS A 261 -20.42 -34.01 -11.89
C LYS A 261 -20.18 -32.88 -12.91
N PRO A 262 -18.99 -32.28 -13.02
CA PRO A 262 -17.68 -32.79 -12.57
C PRO A 262 -17.16 -32.30 -11.21
N GLY A 263 -17.92 -31.48 -10.46
CA GLY A 263 -17.45 -30.90 -9.20
C GLY A 263 -16.42 -29.78 -9.42
N ARG A 264 -16.68 -28.94 -10.43
CA ARG A 264 -15.73 -27.95 -10.95
C ARG A 264 -15.23 -26.97 -9.87
N LEU A 265 -16.08 -26.57 -8.92
CA LEU A 265 -15.67 -25.67 -7.82
C LEU A 265 -14.62 -26.31 -6.91
N TYR A 266 -14.75 -27.61 -6.63
CA TYR A 266 -13.78 -28.36 -5.84
C TYR A 266 -12.48 -28.56 -6.60
N GLN A 267 -12.55 -28.89 -7.89
CA GLN A 267 -11.35 -29.02 -8.73
C GLN A 267 -10.56 -27.71 -8.77
N LEU A 268 -11.24 -26.58 -8.95
CA LEU A 268 -10.62 -25.26 -8.93
C LEU A 268 -10.02 -24.94 -7.56
N GLN A 269 -10.71 -25.24 -6.46
CA GLN A 269 -10.16 -25.01 -5.13
C GLN A 269 -8.95 -25.90 -4.81
N LEU A 270 -8.95 -27.15 -5.24
CA LEU A 270 -7.78 -28.03 -5.11
C LEU A 270 -6.61 -27.51 -5.93
N GLN A 271 -6.89 -27.01 -7.14
CA GLN A 271 -5.89 -26.40 -8.01
C GLN A 271 -5.31 -25.10 -7.41
N THR A 272 -6.11 -24.24 -6.79
CA THR A 272 -5.59 -23.02 -6.12
C THR A 272 -4.66 -23.40 -4.96
N ILE A 273 -5.02 -24.38 -4.14
CA ILE A 273 -4.17 -24.86 -3.03
C ILE A 273 -2.84 -25.41 -3.56
N ASP A 274 -2.87 -26.28 -4.57
CA ASP A 274 -1.67 -26.89 -5.17
C ASP A 274 -0.74 -25.82 -5.77
N LEU A 275 -1.28 -24.88 -6.56
CA LEU A 275 -0.49 -23.81 -7.18
C LEU A 275 0.11 -22.85 -6.15
N LYS A 276 -0.60 -22.59 -5.04
CA LYS A 276 -0.07 -21.81 -3.91
C LYS A 276 1.12 -22.52 -3.27
N TYR A 277 1.03 -23.84 -3.10
CA TYR A 277 2.12 -24.65 -2.56
C TYR A 277 3.32 -24.73 -3.51
N GLN A 278 3.09 -24.96 -4.81
CA GLN A 278 4.13 -24.97 -5.84
C GLN A 278 4.87 -23.63 -5.92
N ALA A 279 4.16 -22.50 -5.87
CA ALA A 279 4.78 -21.17 -5.84
C ALA A 279 5.69 -21.00 -4.62
N LYS A 280 5.26 -21.47 -3.44
CA LYS A 280 6.04 -21.42 -2.21
C LYS A 280 7.30 -22.30 -2.30
N GLU A 281 7.17 -23.55 -2.74
CA GLU A 281 8.32 -24.45 -2.90
C GLU A 281 9.33 -23.91 -3.91
N ALA A 282 8.85 -23.41 -5.04
CA ALA A 282 9.68 -22.77 -6.06
C ALA A 282 10.42 -21.54 -5.49
N TYR A 283 9.74 -20.67 -4.72
CA TYR A 283 10.39 -19.52 -4.08
C TYR A 283 11.47 -19.92 -3.07
N LEU A 284 11.22 -20.95 -2.25
CA LEU A 284 12.19 -21.46 -1.28
C LEU A 284 13.41 -22.09 -1.98
N ALA A 285 13.18 -22.87 -3.05
CA ALA A 285 14.23 -23.42 -3.87
C ALA A 285 15.06 -22.32 -4.56
N ALA A 286 14.40 -21.30 -5.11
CA ALA A 286 15.08 -20.12 -5.67
C ALA A 286 15.95 -19.44 -4.62
N THR A 287 15.44 -19.20 -3.41
CA THR A 287 16.20 -18.58 -2.31
C THR A 287 17.45 -19.40 -1.94
N LYS A 288 17.33 -20.74 -1.92
CA LYS A 288 18.48 -21.64 -1.71
C LYS A 288 19.55 -21.45 -2.79
N TYR A 289 19.16 -21.46 -4.07
CA TYR A 289 20.12 -21.30 -5.18
C TYR A 289 20.65 -19.88 -5.33
N TYR A 290 19.88 -18.87 -4.95
CA TYR A 290 20.33 -17.50 -4.78
C TYR A 290 21.49 -17.43 -3.77
N ASN A 291 21.33 -18.01 -2.58
CA ASN A 291 22.37 -18.01 -1.54
C ASN A 291 23.64 -18.73 -2.00
N LEU A 292 23.48 -19.89 -2.65
CA LEU A 292 24.62 -20.62 -3.23
C LEU A 292 25.37 -19.78 -4.28
N THR A 293 24.62 -19.15 -5.19
CA THR A 293 25.17 -18.26 -6.22
C THR A 293 25.89 -17.08 -5.57
N TYR A 294 25.27 -16.46 -4.58
CA TYR A 294 25.81 -15.30 -3.86
C TYR A 294 27.14 -15.63 -3.18
N VAL A 295 27.26 -16.79 -2.53
CA VAL A 295 28.54 -17.26 -1.94
C VAL A 295 29.64 -17.35 -2.99
N LYS A 296 29.32 -17.80 -4.21
CA LYS A 296 30.30 -17.89 -5.30
C LYS A 296 30.65 -16.54 -5.91
N LEU A 297 29.71 -15.61 -5.97
CA LEU A 297 29.99 -14.23 -6.35
C LEU A 297 30.81 -13.49 -5.28
N ASP A 298 30.58 -13.77 -4.00
CA ASP A 298 31.36 -13.22 -2.90
C ASP A 298 32.82 -13.75 -2.94
N GLU A 299 33.00 -15.04 -3.21
CA GLU A 299 34.30 -15.64 -3.47
C GLU A 299 35.01 -14.94 -4.67
N LEU A 300 34.27 -14.61 -5.74
CA LEU A 300 34.81 -13.84 -6.86
C LEU A 300 35.24 -12.43 -6.47
N VAL A 301 34.42 -11.70 -5.70
CA VAL A 301 34.75 -10.35 -5.22
C VAL A 301 36.00 -10.39 -4.33
N LEU A 302 36.11 -11.38 -3.45
CA LEU A 302 37.30 -11.59 -2.62
C LEU A 302 38.55 -11.84 -3.47
N LEU A 303 38.45 -12.72 -4.47
CA LEU A 303 39.56 -12.98 -5.39
C LEU A 303 39.91 -11.74 -6.22
N ALA A 304 38.92 -10.97 -6.66
CA ALA A 304 39.12 -9.74 -7.43
C ALA A 304 39.81 -8.67 -6.60
N ASN A 305 39.43 -8.53 -5.33
CA ASN A 305 40.10 -7.64 -4.38
C ASN A 305 41.54 -8.07 -4.11
N LYS A 306 41.80 -9.38 -3.93
CA LYS A 306 43.17 -9.92 -3.83
C LYS A 306 44.01 -9.60 -5.07
N ARG A 307 43.43 -9.75 -6.27
CA ARG A 307 44.08 -9.39 -7.54
C ARG A 307 44.37 -7.90 -7.61
N PHE A 308 43.43 -7.05 -7.21
CA PHE A 308 43.61 -5.60 -7.15
C PHE A 308 44.74 -5.20 -6.21
N VAL A 309 44.75 -5.72 -4.98
CA VAL A 309 45.83 -5.47 -4.00
C VAL A 309 47.18 -5.96 -4.53
N HIS A 310 47.23 -7.12 -5.22
CA HIS A 310 48.47 -7.60 -5.82
C HIS A 310 49.02 -6.65 -6.89
N PHE A 311 48.19 -6.20 -7.83
CA PHE A 311 48.63 -5.23 -8.85
C PHE A 311 48.96 -3.86 -8.25
N GLN A 312 48.22 -3.42 -7.23
CA GLN A 312 48.51 -2.17 -6.52
C GLN A 312 49.86 -2.24 -5.77
N ASN A 313 50.14 -3.35 -5.10
CA ASN A 313 51.43 -3.56 -4.42
C ASN A 313 52.58 -3.63 -5.43
N ASN A 314 52.42 -4.34 -6.56
CA ASN A 314 53.44 -4.37 -7.61
C ASN A 314 53.70 -2.96 -8.16
N ALA A 315 52.66 -2.14 -8.37
CA ALA A 315 52.84 -0.75 -8.79
C ALA A 315 53.57 0.09 -7.73
N GLN A 316 53.26 -0.10 -6.45
CA GLN A 316 53.99 0.55 -5.35
C GLN A 316 55.45 0.10 -5.26
N GLU A 317 55.74 -1.18 -5.45
CA GLU A 317 57.12 -1.72 -5.47
C GLU A 317 57.93 -1.14 -6.63
N GLU A 318 57.37 -1.03 -7.83
CA GLU A 318 58.01 -0.39 -8.99
C GLU A 318 58.27 1.10 -8.72
N ILE A 319 57.34 1.81 -8.07
CA ILE A 319 57.53 3.20 -7.64
C ILE A 319 58.66 3.31 -6.60
N GLN A 320 58.69 2.45 -5.59
CA GLN A 320 59.73 2.48 -4.54
C GLN A 320 61.11 2.09 -5.09
N THR A 321 61.17 1.12 -5.99
CA THR A 321 62.40 0.72 -6.68
C THR A 321 62.92 1.86 -7.55
N GLY A 322 62.05 2.49 -8.34
CA GLY A 322 62.38 3.69 -9.12
C GLY A 322 62.89 4.85 -8.25
N LYS A 323 62.23 5.11 -7.11
CA LYS A 323 62.64 6.13 -6.14
C LYS A 323 64.01 5.83 -5.51
N THR A 324 64.24 4.60 -5.08
CA THR A 324 65.50 4.19 -4.44
C THR A 324 66.67 4.28 -5.41
N LEU A 325 66.49 3.80 -6.64
CA LEU A 325 67.51 3.89 -7.69
C LEU A 325 67.79 5.34 -8.10
N ALA A 326 66.76 6.20 -8.16
CA ALA A 326 66.94 7.64 -8.39
C ALA A 326 67.77 8.32 -7.29
N ILE A 327 67.56 7.95 -6.01
CA ILE A 327 68.36 8.45 -4.88
C ILE A 327 69.81 7.97 -4.97
N VAL A 328 70.06 6.69 -5.31
CA VAL A 328 71.43 6.15 -5.48
C VAL A 328 72.15 6.83 -6.64
N LEU A 329 71.49 7.01 -7.78
CA LEU A 329 72.05 7.75 -8.93
C LEU A 329 72.35 9.21 -8.58
N ALA A 330 71.47 9.87 -7.83
CA ALA A 330 71.70 11.23 -7.34
C ALA A 330 72.95 11.31 -6.43
N LEU A 331 73.15 10.34 -5.54
CA LEU A 331 74.35 10.28 -4.69
C LEU A 331 75.64 10.05 -5.50
N ILE A 332 75.61 9.20 -6.54
CA ILE A 332 76.73 9.01 -7.46
C ILE A 332 77.03 10.30 -8.23
N PHE A 333 76.00 11.02 -8.69
CA PHE A 333 76.16 12.33 -9.32
C PHE A 333 76.77 13.36 -8.39
N ILE A 334 76.36 13.40 -7.11
CA ILE A 334 76.92 14.34 -6.12
C ILE A 334 78.41 14.06 -5.85
N VAL A 335 78.82 12.80 -5.72
CA VAL A 335 80.23 12.42 -5.51
C VAL A 335 81.10 12.76 -6.73
N MET A 336 80.61 12.48 -7.93
CA MET A 336 81.34 12.73 -9.17
C MET A 336 81.37 14.22 -9.55
N ALA A 337 80.28 14.96 -9.29
CA ALA A 337 80.24 16.42 -9.40
C ALA A 337 81.19 17.10 -8.40
N SER A 338 81.32 16.58 -7.18
CA SER A 338 82.26 17.09 -6.17
C SER A 338 83.73 16.91 -6.61
N PHE A 339 84.06 15.78 -7.25
CA PHE A 339 85.38 15.50 -7.81
C PHE A 339 85.73 16.41 -9.01
N ILE A 340 84.78 16.61 -9.93
CA ILE A 340 84.93 17.51 -11.09
C ILE A 340 85.04 18.98 -10.64
N THR A 341 84.26 19.36 -9.61
CA THR A 341 84.30 20.70 -9.01
C THR A 341 85.68 20.97 -8.39
N TYR A 342 86.21 20.05 -7.58
CA TYR A 342 87.53 20.20 -6.95
C TYR A 342 88.68 20.46 -7.95
N VAL A 343 88.69 19.76 -9.09
CA VAL A 343 89.71 19.93 -10.16
C VAL A 343 89.54 21.25 -10.92
N THR A 344 88.31 21.71 -11.09
CA THR A 344 87.97 22.92 -11.88
C THR A 344 88.13 24.20 -11.05
N THR A 345 87.81 24.16 -9.75
CA THR A 345 87.90 25.30 -8.81
C THR A 345 89.34 25.80 -8.63
N LYS A 346 90.35 24.91 -8.60
CA LYS A 346 91.76 25.32 -8.44
C LYS A 346 92.29 26.14 -9.63
N ALA A 347 91.63 26.10 -10.79
CA ALA A 347 92.03 26.81 -12.01
C ALA A 347 91.30 28.16 -12.25
N MET A 348 90.26 28.48 -11.46
CA MET A 348 89.40 29.68 -11.67
C MET A 348 89.44 30.73 -10.54
N ILE A 349 90.23 30.52 -9.47
CA ILE A 349 90.24 31.43 -8.30
C ILE A 349 90.86 32.82 -8.57
N GLY A 350 91.65 32.97 -9.66
CA GLY A 350 92.27 34.25 -10.02
C GLY A 350 91.28 35.34 -10.45
N PRO A 351 90.40 35.12 -11.44
CA PRO A 351 89.49 36.16 -11.93
C PRO A 351 88.17 36.27 -11.12
N LEU A 352 87.85 35.30 -10.25
CA LEU A 352 86.64 35.29 -9.39
C LEU A 352 86.57 36.44 -8.38
N ARG A 353 87.71 37.04 -8.00
CA ARG A 353 87.75 38.17 -7.04
C ARG A 353 87.08 39.44 -7.56
N ALA A 354 87.00 39.64 -8.88
CA ALA A 354 86.32 40.79 -9.47
C ALA A 354 84.78 40.61 -9.51
N VAL A 355 84.30 39.38 -9.65
CA VAL A 355 82.87 39.00 -9.66
C VAL A 355 82.26 39.06 -8.26
N ASN A 356 83.01 38.68 -7.23
CA ASN A 356 82.55 38.69 -5.84
C ASN A 356 82.18 40.11 -5.35
N LYS A 357 82.81 41.15 -5.92
CA LYS A 357 82.51 42.56 -5.62
C LYS A 357 81.18 43.03 -6.24
N ALA A 358 80.72 42.38 -7.31
CA ALA A 358 79.43 42.64 -7.94
C ALA A 358 78.27 41.95 -7.24
N LEU A 359 78.47 40.70 -6.82
CA LEU A 359 77.50 39.94 -6.03
C LEU A 359 77.25 40.58 -4.64
N ALA A 360 78.25 41.26 -4.06
CA ALA A 360 78.09 42.02 -2.82
C ALA A 360 77.10 43.19 -2.92
N LEU A 361 76.93 43.80 -4.11
CA LEU A 361 75.96 44.87 -4.36
C LEU A 361 74.53 44.30 -4.49
N ILE A 362 74.37 43.18 -5.20
CA ILE A 362 73.08 42.45 -5.30
C ILE A 362 72.67 41.92 -3.91
N ALA A 363 73.60 41.36 -3.14
CA ALA A 363 73.37 40.88 -1.78
C ALA A 363 73.02 42.00 -0.77
N SER A 364 73.30 43.27 -1.10
CA SER A 364 72.92 44.44 -0.29
C SER A 364 71.51 44.97 -0.59
N GLY A 365 70.78 44.33 -1.51
CA GLY A 365 69.40 44.67 -1.84
C GLY A 365 69.23 45.80 -2.86
N ASN A 366 70.27 46.13 -3.64
CA ASN A 366 70.21 47.15 -4.69
C ASN A 366 70.36 46.51 -6.08
N LEU A 367 69.22 46.32 -6.75
CA LEU A 367 69.07 45.69 -8.07
C LEU A 367 69.04 46.73 -9.21
N SER A 368 69.15 48.03 -8.92
CA SER A 368 69.05 49.12 -9.90
C SER A 368 70.31 49.36 -10.75
N LYS A 369 71.47 48.76 -10.38
CA LYS A 369 72.76 49.01 -11.06
C LYS A 369 73.14 47.88 -12.02
N ARG A 370 73.53 48.22 -13.24
CA ARG A 370 74.02 47.28 -14.26
C ARG A 370 75.55 47.37 -14.40
N MET A 371 76.17 46.24 -14.70
CA MET A 371 77.62 46.15 -14.92
C MET A 371 77.99 46.19 -16.41
N GLU A 372 79.12 46.84 -16.71
CA GLU A 372 79.63 47.05 -18.07
C GLU A 372 80.62 45.94 -18.48
N LYS A 373 80.40 45.34 -19.66
CA LYS A 373 81.20 44.23 -20.19
C LYS A 373 82.58 44.73 -20.65
N ARG A 374 83.68 44.18 -20.13
CA ARG A 374 85.07 44.61 -20.43
C ARG A 374 85.97 43.61 -21.16
N SER A 375 85.53 42.37 -21.34
CA SER A 375 86.27 41.33 -22.09
C SER A 375 85.27 40.40 -22.79
N ASP A 376 85.69 39.76 -23.89
CA ASP A 376 84.88 38.81 -24.69
C ASP A 376 85.21 37.33 -24.35
N ASP A 377 85.74 37.13 -23.14
CA ASP A 377 86.05 35.82 -22.54
C ASP A 377 84.92 35.30 -21.61
N GLU A 378 85.16 34.17 -20.94
CA GLU A 378 84.20 33.53 -20.04
C GLU A 378 83.72 34.42 -18.87
N PHE A 379 84.43 35.50 -18.53
CA PHE A 379 84.03 36.47 -17.50
C PHE A 379 83.18 37.63 -18.08
N GLY A 380 83.30 37.92 -19.37
CA GLY A 380 82.37 38.80 -20.10
C GLY A 380 80.94 38.23 -20.16
N VAL A 381 80.83 36.92 -20.37
CA VAL A 381 79.54 36.17 -20.32
C VAL A 381 78.96 36.16 -18.89
N LEU A 382 79.81 36.07 -17.87
CA LEU A 382 79.40 36.08 -16.46
C LEU A 382 78.78 37.43 -16.04
N ILE A 383 79.29 38.56 -16.53
CA ILE A 383 78.70 39.89 -16.30
C ILE A 383 77.32 40.01 -16.96
N THR A 384 77.13 39.47 -18.16
CA THR A 384 75.81 39.41 -18.84
C THR A 384 74.80 38.58 -18.04
N ASN A 385 75.22 37.43 -17.50
CA ASN A 385 74.36 36.56 -16.69
C ASN A 385 74.01 37.18 -15.32
N ILE A 386 74.89 38.00 -14.72
CA ILE A 386 74.60 38.72 -13.48
C ILE A 386 73.57 39.84 -13.70
N ASN A 387 73.65 40.56 -14.82
CA ASN A 387 72.61 41.54 -15.19
C ASN A 387 71.26 40.83 -15.41
N LYS A 388 71.24 39.67 -16.09
CA LYS A 388 70.03 38.86 -16.26
C LYS A 388 69.45 38.35 -14.94
N LEU A 389 70.28 37.89 -14.01
CA LEU A 389 69.85 37.50 -12.66
C LEU A 389 69.20 38.68 -11.91
N SER A 390 69.74 39.88 -12.07
CA SER A 390 69.14 41.10 -11.50
C SER A 390 67.77 41.39 -12.13
N ASP A 391 67.62 41.21 -13.45
CA ASP A 391 66.34 41.40 -14.15
C ASP A 391 65.30 40.35 -13.71
N ASP A 392 65.68 39.07 -13.61
CA ASP A 392 64.81 37.98 -13.16
C ASP A 392 64.39 38.15 -11.68
N LEU A 393 65.29 38.62 -10.81
CA LEU A 393 64.96 38.93 -9.40
C LEU A 393 64.04 40.15 -9.28
N THR A 394 64.25 41.20 -10.08
CA THR A 394 63.34 42.34 -10.13
C THR A 394 61.94 41.92 -10.61
N HIS A 395 61.83 41.07 -11.64
CA HIS A 395 60.54 40.53 -12.08
C HIS A 395 59.88 39.67 -10.99
N LEU A 396 60.62 38.78 -10.33
CA LEU A 396 60.10 37.94 -9.26
C LEU A 396 59.60 38.77 -8.08
N LEU A 397 60.33 39.80 -7.66
CA LEU A 397 59.93 40.68 -6.55
C LEU A 397 58.68 41.50 -6.92
N ASN A 398 58.56 41.95 -8.17
CA ASN A 398 57.33 42.59 -8.66
C ASN A 398 56.13 41.63 -8.64
N THR A 399 56.31 40.39 -9.10
CA THR A 399 55.25 39.36 -9.06
C THR A 399 54.83 39.03 -7.63
N ILE A 400 55.76 38.90 -6.69
CA ILE A 400 55.42 38.69 -5.26
C ILE A 400 54.62 39.87 -4.70
N ASN A 401 54.95 41.10 -5.08
CA ASN A 401 54.21 42.28 -4.64
C ASN A 401 52.77 42.30 -5.20
N GLU A 402 52.59 41.94 -6.48
CA GLU A 402 51.27 41.79 -7.12
C GLU A 402 50.44 40.64 -6.52
N ASP A 403 51.07 39.50 -6.25
CA ASP A 403 50.44 38.35 -5.60
C ASP A 403 50.04 38.65 -4.16
N ALA A 404 50.85 39.41 -3.41
CA ALA A 404 50.53 39.85 -2.06
C ALA A 404 49.31 40.80 -2.04
N HIS A 405 49.20 41.73 -2.99
CA HIS A 405 48.00 42.57 -3.14
C HIS A 405 46.76 41.74 -3.49
N SER A 406 46.91 40.77 -4.41
CA SER A 406 45.83 39.85 -4.79
C SER A 406 45.37 38.97 -3.61
N LEU A 407 46.31 38.58 -2.74
CA LEU A 407 46.05 37.79 -1.53
C LEU A 407 45.28 38.62 -0.48
N ASP A 408 45.67 39.88 -0.27
CA ASP A 408 44.96 40.81 0.62
C ASP A 408 43.53 41.08 0.16
N GLU A 409 43.33 41.32 -1.15
CA GLU A 409 41.99 41.48 -1.74
C GLU A 409 41.13 40.22 -1.53
N SER A 410 41.71 39.04 -1.78
CA SER A 410 41.04 37.74 -1.58
C SER A 410 40.68 37.50 -0.11
N ALA A 411 41.54 37.90 0.83
CA ALA A 411 41.26 37.86 2.26
C ALA A 411 40.11 38.81 2.63
N GLY A 412 40.09 40.02 2.06
CA GLY A 412 39.00 40.98 2.23
C GLY A 412 37.64 40.47 1.71
N LEU A 413 37.63 39.79 0.56
CA LEU A 413 36.43 39.14 0.02
C LEU A 413 35.96 37.98 0.92
N THR A 414 36.88 37.15 1.40
CA THR A 414 36.59 36.03 2.31
C THR A 414 36.02 36.52 3.65
N ASN A 415 36.55 37.64 4.16
CA ASN A 415 36.04 38.29 5.36
C ASN A 415 34.58 38.76 5.19
N LYS A 416 34.27 39.47 4.09
CA LYS A 416 32.88 39.87 3.78
C LYS A 416 31.94 38.67 3.66
N GLN A 417 32.40 37.60 3.03
CA GLN A 417 31.62 36.35 2.91
C GLN A 417 31.37 35.70 4.28
N SER A 418 32.36 35.68 5.16
CA SER A 418 32.20 35.21 6.55
C SER A 418 31.12 36.00 7.30
N GLN A 419 31.16 37.34 7.23
CA GLN A 419 30.17 38.20 7.90
C GLN A 419 28.75 37.90 7.39
N PHE A 420 28.59 37.71 6.07
CA PHE A 420 27.32 37.33 5.47
C PHE A 420 26.81 35.97 5.96
N ILE A 421 27.68 34.96 6.05
CA ILE A 421 27.33 33.63 6.58
C ILE A 421 26.89 33.74 8.05
N SER A 422 27.61 34.50 8.87
CA SER A 422 27.27 34.68 10.29
C SER A 422 25.90 35.35 10.47
N ALA A 423 25.60 36.39 9.68
CA ALA A 423 24.30 37.06 9.72
C ALA A 423 23.17 36.14 9.27
N SER A 424 23.40 35.36 8.21
CA SER A 424 22.44 34.38 7.68
C SER A 424 22.16 33.27 8.67
N ALA A 425 23.19 32.75 9.35
CA ALA A 425 23.06 31.74 10.39
C ALA A 425 22.24 32.25 11.59
N THR A 426 22.46 33.50 12.01
CA THR A 426 21.68 34.13 13.08
C THR A 426 20.20 34.25 12.70
N GLN A 427 19.92 34.69 11.47
CA GLN A 427 18.55 34.78 10.97
C GLN A 427 17.89 33.39 10.84
N GLN A 428 18.66 32.37 10.47
CA GLN A 428 18.19 30.99 10.39
C GLN A 428 17.79 30.46 11.78
N ILE A 429 18.57 30.73 12.82
CA ILE A 429 18.24 30.37 14.22
C ILE A 429 16.89 30.99 14.62
N THR A 430 16.66 32.28 14.35
CA THR A 430 15.37 32.94 14.65
C THR A 430 14.20 32.29 13.91
N ARG A 431 14.39 31.89 12.65
CA ARG A 431 13.33 31.20 11.88
C ARG A 431 13.03 29.82 12.45
N ILE A 432 14.05 29.11 12.92
CA ILE A 432 13.90 27.80 13.56
C ILE A 432 13.12 27.93 14.88
N ASP A 433 13.40 28.96 15.68
CA ASP A 433 12.69 29.21 16.94
C ASP A 433 11.18 29.45 16.69
N ASN A 434 10.84 30.26 15.68
CA ASN A 434 9.45 30.44 15.27
C ASN A 434 8.81 29.13 14.76
N ALA A 435 9.57 28.31 14.02
CA ALA A 435 9.08 27.02 13.54
C ALA A 435 8.77 26.06 14.70
N LYS A 436 9.62 26.03 15.74
CA LYS A 436 9.38 25.24 16.96
C LYS A 436 8.08 25.63 17.65
N GLN A 437 7.81 26.93 17.82
CA GLN A 437 6.55 27.39 18.42
C GLN A 437 5.32 26.93 17.61
N LEU A 438 5.40 26.93 16.28
CA LEU A 438 4.32 26.41 15.43
C LEU A 438 4.16 24.89 15.58
N THR A 439 5.26 24.15 15.72
CA THR A 439 5.24 22.70 15.97
C THR A 439 4.61 22.38 17.33
N GLU A 440 4.91 23.14 18.39
CA GLU A 440 4.26 23.00 19.70
C GLU A 440 2.76 23.25 19.63
N GLN A 441 2.33 24.28 18.88
CA GLN A 441 0.91 24.55 18.65
C GLN A 441 0.24 23.42 17.85
N MET A 442 0.94 22.84 16.87
CA MET A 442 0.46 21.69 16.11
C MET A 442 0.28 20.48 17.02
N PHE A 443 1.25 20.18 17.88
CA PHE A 443 1.18 19.09 18.86
C PHE A 443 -0.02 19.23 19.80
N ALA A 444 -0.24 20.44 20.35
CA ALA A 444 -1.40 20.73 21.17
C ALA A 444 -2.72 20.59 20.39
N SER A 445 -2.74 21.01 19.12
CA SER A 445 -3.92 20.89 18.28
C SER A 445 -4.25 19.44 17.93
N SER A 446 -3.26 18.63 17.56
CA SER A 446 -3.47 17.21 17.24
C SER A 446 -3.95 16.41 18.45
N ASN A 447 -3.43 16.69 19.65
CA ASN A 447 -3.97 16.10 20.89
C ASN A 447 -5.45 16.43 21.11
N ARG A 448 -5.84 17.70 20.95
CA ARG A 448 -7.26 18.09 21.07
C ARG A 448 -8.13 17.41 20.02
N VAL A 449 -7.67 17.30 18.78
CA VAL A 449 -8.40 16.61 17.70
C VAL A 449 -8.59 15.13 18.03
N LYS A 450 -7.56 14.49 18.60
CA LYS A 450 -7.65 13.10 19.07
C LYS A 450 -8.72 12.95 20.17
N ASP A 451 -8.65 13.80 21.20
CA ASP A 451 -9.60 13.76 22.32
C ASP A 451 -11.05 14.01 21.85
N GLU A 452 -11.26 14.96 20.94
CA GLU A 452 -12.59 15.23 20.35
C GLU A 452 -13.11 14.06 19.50
N ALA A 453 -12.23 13.37 18.79
CA ALA A 453 -12.59 12.17 18.03
C ALA A 453 -13.00 11.02 18.97
N ASP A 454 -12.28 10.82 20.08
CA ASP A 454 -12.63 9.83 21.11
C ASP A 454 -13.97 10.15 21.78
N ILE A 455 -14.22 11.43 22.12
CA ILE A 455 -15.50 11.89 22.65
C ILE A 455 -16.63 11.64 21.64
N THR A 456 -16.39 11.94 20.37
CA THR A 456 -17.36 11.70 19.28
C THR A 456 -17.70 10.21 19.16
N ALA A 457 -16.71 9.33 19.18
CA ALA A 457 -16.92 7.88 19.13
C ALA A 457 -17.75 7.36 20.33
N SER A 458 -17.50 7.92 21.53
CA SER A 458 -18.31 7.62 22.71
C SER A 458 -19.77 8.06 22.54
N HIS A 459 -20.02 9.27 22.01
CA HIS A 459 -21.38 9.76 21.74
C HIS A 459 -22.10 8.94 20.67
N VAL A 460 -21.39 8.50 19.62
CA VAL A 460 -21.93 7.61 18.60
C VAL A 460 -22.33 6.26 19.19
N THR A 461 -21.51 5.70 20.09
CA THR A 461 -21.81 4.45 20.79
C THR A 461 -23.08 4.59 21.65
N GLU A 462 -23.21 5.70 22.38
CA GLU A 462 -24.42 5.98 23.17
C GLU A 462 -25.66 6.17 22.27
N ALA A 463 -25.52 6.89 21.16
CA ALA A 463 -26.60 7.08 20.18
C ALA A 463 -27.03 5.75 19.55
N SER A 464 -26.08 4.86 19.22
CA SER A 464 -26.38 3.53 18.67
C SER A 464 -27.17 2.69 19.67
N LYS A 465 -26.80 2.71 20.95
CA LYS A 465 -27.58 2.03 22.00
C LYS A 465 -29.00 2.57 22.10
N ARG A 466 -29.18 3.89 22.08
CA ARG A 466 -30.52 4.52 22.11
C ARG A 466 -31.33 4.15 20.87
N SER A 467 -30.73 4.06 19.69
CA SER A 467 -31.39 3.61 18.46
C SER A 467 -31.90 2.16 18.60
N GLN A 468 -31.09 1.26 19.17
CA GLN A 468 -31.50 -0.13 19.44
C GLN A 468 -32.70 -0.18 20.41
N ASP A 469 -32.68 0.62 21.47
CA ASP A 469 -33.79 0.71 22.42
C ASP A 469 -35.09 1.18 21.71
N ILE A 470 -35.00 2.19 20.85
CA ILE A 470 -36.16 2.70 20.08
C ILE A 470 -36.67 1.64 19.09
N ASN A 471 -35.77 0.91 18.42
CA ASN A 471 -36.14 -0.18 17.51
C ASN A 471 -36.90 -1.29 18.26
N SER A 472 -36.42 -1.67 19.45
CA SER A 472 -37.11 -2.62 20.32
C SER A 472 -38.51 -2.13 20.70
N ILE A 473 -38.67 -0.86 21.05
CA ILE A 473 -39.97 -0.26 21.38
C ILE A 473 -40.91 -0.28 20.16
N ALA A 474 -40.40 0.04 18.96
CA ALA A 474 -41.18 0.01 17.73
C ALA A 474 -41.69 -1.40 17.39
N ASN A 475 -40.84 -2.42 17.55
CA ASN A 475 -41.21 -3.83 17.38
C ASN A 475 -42.26 -4.28 18.40
N ASP A 476 -42.08 -3.94 19.68
CA ASP A 476 -43.06 -4.24 20.73
C ASP A 476 -44.41 -3.58 20.46
N ASN A 477 -44.39 -2.33 19.97
CA ASN A 477 -45.61 -1.62 19.60
C ASN A 477 -46.31 -2.30 18.42
N SER A 478 -45.57 -2.69 17.38
CA SER A 478 -46.09 -3.45 16.24
C SER A 478 -46.76 -4.76 16.67
N LEU A 479 -46.13 -5.52 17.58
CA LEU A 479 -46.70 -6.75 18.15
C LEU A 479 -47.98 -6.50 18.94
N ARG A 480 -48.02 -5.43 19.74
CA ARG A 480 -49.21 -5.04 20.51
C ARG A 480 -50.36 -4.64 19.60
N ILE A 481 -50.08 -3.88 18.54
CA ILE A 481 -51.09 -3.45 17.57
C ILE A 481 -51.59 -4.63 16.74
N LYS A 482 -50.72 -5.58 16.35
CA LYS A 482 -51.16 -6.84 15.72
C LYS A 482 -52.14 -7.61 16.60
N LYS A 483 -51.85 -7.75 17.90
CA LYS A 483 -52.80 -8.34 18.86
C LYS A 483 -54.11 -7.56 18.96
N LEU A 484 -54.06 -6.23 18.91
CA LEU A 484 -55.26 -5.38 18.90
C LEU A 484 -56.09 -5.65 17.63
N SER A 485 -55.45 -5.73 16.46
CA SER A 485 -56.11 -6.06 15.19
C SER A 485 -56.81 -7.42 15.24
N THR A 486 -56.15 -8.44 15.81
CA THR A 486 -56.78 -9.76 16.05
C THR A 486 -58.02 -9.65 16.95
N ARG A 487 -57.95 -8.92 18.06
CA ARG A 487 -59.09 -8.71 18.97
C ARG A 487 -60.24 -7.93 18.33
N LEU A 488 -59.93 -6.97 17.46
CA LEU A 488 -60.94 -6.26 16.68
C LEU A 488 -61.63 -7.21 15.70
N SER A 489 -60.87 -8.08 15.03
CA SER A 489 -61.43 -9.12 14.16
C SER A 489 -62.37 -10.07 14.90
N GLU A 490 -62.00 -10.53 16.10
CA GLU A 490 -62.87 -11.32 16.98
C GLU A 490 -64.14 -10.55 17.35
N SER A 491 -64.03 -9.23 17.59
CA SER A 491 -65.18 -8.38 17.91
C SER A 491 -66.13 -8.20 16.73
N VAL A 492 -65.62 -8.14 15.50
CA VAL A 492 -66.45 -8.13 14.28
C VAL A 492 -67.26 -9.42 14.20
N GLU A 493 -66.62 -10.58 14.42
CA GLU A 493 -67.30 -11.88 14.37
C GLU A 493 -68.45 -11.98 15.39
N VAL A 494 -68.24 -11.49 16.62
CA VAL A 494 -69.30 -11.44 17.64
C VAL A 494 -70.46 -10.52 17.24
N MET A 495 -70.17 -9.37 16.61
CA MET A 495 -71.21 -8.45 16.13
C MET A 495 -71.99 -9.02 14.94
N GLU A 496 -71.33 -9.76 14.06
CA GLU A 496 -71.97 -10.48 12.94
C GLU A 496 -72.96 -11.52 13.48
N LEU A 497 -72.55 -12.27 14.52
CA LEU A 497 -73.40 -13.22 15.24
C LEU A 497 -74.61 -12.54 15.90
N LEU A 498 -74.40 -11.40 16.56
CA LEU A 498 -75.49 -10.62 17.16
C LEU A 498 -76.48 -10.12 16.10
N SER A 499 -75.98 -9.64 14.95
CA SER A 499 -76.79 -9.23 13.80
C SER A 499 -77.63 -10.40 13.27
N GLN A 500 -77.04 -11.59 13.16
CA GLN A 500 -77.75 -12.81 12.75
C GLN A 500 -78.84 -13.21 13.74
N HIS A 501 -78.53 -13.26 15.05
CA HIS A 501 -79.52 -13.53 16.09
C HIS A 501 -80.67 -12.52 16.07
N SER A 502 -80.36 -11.24 15.89
CA SER A 502 -81.36 -10.18 15.85
C SER A 502 -82.27 -10.28 14.61
N ARG A 503 -81.76 -10.78 13.47
CA ARG A 503 -82.60 -11.12 12.29
C ARG A 503 -83.51 -12.31 12.56
N SER A 504 -82.99 -13.35 13.20
CA SER A 504 -83.80 -14.52 13.58
C SER A 504 -84.93 -14.13 14.54
N ILE A 505 -84.67 -13.27 15.53
CA ILE A 505 -85.71 -12.75 16.42
C ILE A 505 -86.76 -11.95 15.63
N GLY A 506 -86.34 -11.09 14.70
CA GLY A 506 -87.26 -10.37 13.82
C GLY A 506 -88.21 -11.31 13.05
N SER A 507 -87.68 -12.39 12.46
CA SER A 507 -88.51 -13.39 11.76
C SER A 507 -89.51 -14.12 12.67
N ILE A 508 -89.13 -14.38 13.93
CA ILE A 508 -90.04 -14.95 14.93
C ILE A 508 -91.15 -13.96 15.27
N LEU A 509 -90.82 -12.68 15.43
CA LEU A 509 -91.80 -11.62 15.71
C LEU A 509 -92.78 -11.40 14.57
N ASP A 510 -92.32 -11.45 13.31
CA ASP A 510 -93.22 -11.42 12.14
C ASP A 510 -94.22 -12.59 12.17
N THR A 511 -93.75 -13.78 12.56
CA THR A 511 -94.59 -14.97 12.71
C THR A 511 -95.62 -14.79 13.83
N ILE A 512 -95.21 -14.27 14.99
CA ILE A 512 -96.11 -14.02 16.13
C ILE A 512 -97.12 -12.92 15.78
N GLY A 513 -96.69 -11.86 15.10
CA GLY A 513 -97.55 -10.80 14.59
C GLY A 513 -98.60 -11.34 13.63
N GLY A 514 -98.21 -12.23 12.71
CA GLY A 514 -99.11 -12.94 11.81
C GLY A 514 -100.11 -13.85 12.54
N ILE A 515 -99.67 -14.57 13.58
CA ILE A 515 -100.55 -15.39 14.44
C ILE A 515 -101.54 -14.50 15.19
N ALA A 516 -101.09 -13.38 15.75
CA ALA A 516 -101.93 -12.42 16.45
C ALA A 516 -102.98 -11.82 15.50
N GLU A 517 -102.61 -11.50 14.26
CA GLU A 517 -103.53 -11.01 13.23
C GLU A 517 -104.57 -12.06 12.83
N GLN A 518 -104.14 -13.31 12.59
CA GLN A 518 -105.06 -14.43 12.35
C GLN A 518 -105.99 -14.68 13.53
N THR A 519 -105.48 -14.60 14.76
CA THR A 519 -106.27 -14.79 15.99
C THR A 519 -107.29 -13.67 16.14
N ASN A 520 -106.92 -12.43 15.83
CA ASN A 520 -107.81 -11.28 15.81
C ASN A 520 -108.94 -11.44 14.77
N LEU A 521 -108.63 -11.94 13.57
CA LEU A 521 -109.61 -12.26 12.52
C LEU A 521 -110.54 -13.42 12.92
N LEU A 522 -110.00 -14.49 13.52
CA LEU A 522 -110.78 -15.62 14.03
C LEU A 522 -111.73 -15.17 15.16
N ALA A 523 -111.23 -14.35 16.09
CA ALA A 523 -112.01 -13.78 17.17
C ALA A 523 -113.12 -12.84 16.66
N LEU A 524 -112.83 -12.04 15.63
CA LEU A 524 -113.83 -11.21 14.96
C LEU A 524 -114.93 -12.06 14.32
N ASN A 525 -114.57 -13.13 13.60
CA ASN A 525 -115.55 -14.05 13.02
C ASN A 525 -116.39 -14.75 14.11
N ALA A 526 -115.76 -15.13 15.23
CA ALA A 526 -116.47 -15.72 16.37
C ALA A 526 -117.41 -14.72 17.05
N ALA A 527 -117.03 -13.45 17.18
CA ALA A 527 -117.87 -12.37 17.73
C ALA A 527 -119.08 -12.10 16.82
N ILE A 528 -118.87 -12.09 15.49
CA ILE A 528 -119.95 -11.97 14.50
C ILE A 528 -120.95 -13.13 14.65
N GLU A 529 -120.47 -14.37 14.74
CA GLU A 529 -121.36 -15.54 14.84
C GLU A 529 -122.05 -15.65 16.22
N ALA A 530 -121.39 -15.20 17.29
CA ALA A 530 -121.98 -15.06 18.61
C ALA A 530 -123.10 -14.02 18.64
N ALA A 531 -122.93 -12.88 17.95
CA ALA A 531 -123.98 -11.88 17.77
C ALA A 531 -125.15 -12.43 16.94
N ARG A 532 -124.86 -13.31 15.97
CA ARG A 532 -125.86 -13.99 15.12
C ARG A 532 -126.72 -15.00 15.89
N ALA A 533 -126.19 -15.59 16.96
CA ALA A 533 -126.88 -16.55 17.83
C ALA A 533 -127.80 -15.90 18.90
N GLY A 534 -127.82 -14.56 19.01
CA GLY A 534 -128.69 -13.84 19.94
C GLY A 534 -128.38 -14.09 21.43
N GLU A 535 -129.40 -14.21 22.28
CA GLU A 535 -129.24 -14.38 23.75
C GLU A 535 -128.42 -15.63 24.14
N GLN A 536 -128.44 -16.71 23.32
CA GLN A 536 -127.64 -17.92 23.57
C GLN A 536 -126.13 -17.72 23.31
N GLY A 537 -125.75 -16.68 22.56
CA GLY A 537 -124.37 -16.38 22.18
C GLY A 537 -123.63 -15.41 23.10
N ARG A 538 -124.30 -14.81 24.12
CA ARG A 538 -123.69 -13.76 24.97
C ARG A 538 -122.40 -14.19 25.66
N GLY A 539 -122.35 -15.41 26.19
CA GLY A 539 -121.12 -15.94 26.82
C GLY A 539 -119.97 -16.09 25.83
N PHE A 540 -120.25 -16.53 24.60
CA PHE A 540 -119.26 -16.65 23.54
C PHE A 540 -118.80 -15.28 23.01
N SER A 541 -119.69 -14.29 22.93
CA SER A 541 -119.34 -12.93 22.51
C SER A 541 -118.32 -12.29 23.45
N VAL A 542 -118.48 -12.46 24.77
CA VAL A 542 -117.53 -11.92 25.76
C VAL A 542 -116.16 -12.58 25.63
N VAL A 543 -116.12 -13.90 25.43
CA VAL A 543 -114.85 -14.61 25.21
C VAL A 543 -114.20 -14.18 23.88
N ALA A 544 -114.98 -14.00 22.82
CA ALA A 544 -114.48 -13.55 21.53
C ALA A 544 -113.89 -12.13 21.61
N ASP A 545 -114.54 -11.20 22.29
CA ASP A 545 -114.00 -9.85 22.51
C ASP A 545 -112.74 -9.84 23.38
N GLU A 546 -112.66 -10.71 24.40
CA GLU A 546 -111.46 -10.86 25.23
C GLU A 546 -110.28 -11.44 24.43
N VAL A 547 -110.53 -12.46 23.59
CA VAL A 547 -109.51 -13.01 22.67
C VAL A 547 -109.09 -11.96 21.64
N ARG A 548 -110.01 -11.14 21.14
CA ARG A 548 -109.72 -10.04 20.21
C ARG A 548 -108.84 -8.97 20.86
N SER A 549 -109.18 -8.58 22.09
CA SER A 549 -108.38 -7.66 22.92
C SER A 549 -106.98 -8.20 23.18
N LEU A 550 -106.86 -9.50 23.52
CA LEU A 550 -105.58 -10.15 23.74
C LEU A 550 -104.74 -10.23 22.46
N ALA A 551 -105.36 -10.55 21.32
CA ALA A 551 -104.71 -10.56 20.02
C ALA A 551 -104.19 -9.16 19.63
N SER A 552 -105.01 -8.12 19.81
CA SER A 552 -104.60 -6.73 19.54
C SER A 552 -103.45 -6.26 20.47
N ARG A 553 -103.50 -6.62 21.76
CA ARG A 553 -102.39 -6.36 22.70
C ARG A 553 -101.12 -7.12 22.29
N THR A 554 -101.25 -8.37 21.86
CA THR A 554 -100.13 -9.18 21.35
C THR A 554 -99.50 -8.50 20.13
N GLN A 555 -100.33 -8.05 19.18
CA GLN A 555 -99.90 -7.38 17.96
C GLN A 555 -99.16 -6.05 18.26
N ALA A 556 -99.70 -5.26 19.19
CA ALA A 556 -99.06 -4.02 19.65
C ALA A 556 -97.71 -4.27 20.33
N SER A 557 -97.62 -5.28 21.21
CA SER A 557 -96.35 -5.66 21.84
C SER A 557 -95.33 -6.21 20.84
N THR A 558 -95.75 -7.04 19.86
CA THR A 558 -94.84 -7.47 18.79
C THR A 558 -94.33 -6.30 17.96
N ALA A 559 -95.16 -5.28 17.69
CA ALA A 559 -94.73 -4.09 16.96
C ALA A 559 -93.71 -3.26 17.76
N GLU A 560 -93.89 -3.09 19.07
CA GLU A 560 -92.89 -2.44 19.93
C GLU A 560 -91.57 -3.22 19.97
N ILE A 561 -91.61 -4.54 20.09
CA ILE A 561 -90.40 -5.38 20.06
C ILE A 561 -89.74 -5.30 18.68
N GLN A 562 -90.51 -5.26 17.59
CA GLN A 562 -89.98 -5.10 16.25
C GLN A 562 -89.19 -3.79 16.09
N VAL A 563 -89.71 -2.68 16.64
CA VAL A 563 -88.99 -1.40 16.68
C VAL A 563 -87.69 -1.53 17.47
N MET A 564 -87.70 -2.18 18.63
CA MET A 564 -86.48 -2.43 19.42
C MET A 564 -85.46 -3.28 18.65
N ILE A 565 -85.90 -4.32 17.93
CA ILE A 565 -85.02 -5.18 17.12
C ILE A 565 -84.44 -4.42 15.92
N ASN A 566 -85.22 -3.57 15.26
CA ASN A 566 -84.73 -2.72 14.18
C ASN A 566 -83.67 -1.73 14.69
N ASN A 567 -83.88 -1.14 15.87
CA ASN A 567 -82.87 -0.29 16.51
C ASN A 567 -81.61 -1.10 16.87
N LEU A 568 -81.76 -2.30 17.43
CA LEU A 568 -80.63 -3.17 17.76
C LEU A 568 -79.81 -3.57 16.52
N GLN A 569 -80.47 -3.89 15.40
CA GLN A 569 -79.80 -4.16 14.13
C GLN A 569 -79.03 -2.92 13.61
N LYS A 570 -79.65 -1.74 13.70
CA LYS A 570 -79.00 -0.47 13.32
C LYS A 570 -77.77 -0.19 14.18
N ASP A 571 -77.88 -0.30 15.49
CA ASP A 571 -76.78 -0.04 16.44
C ASP A 571 -75.65 -1.07 16.26
N THR A 572 -75.99 -2.33 16.00
CA THR A 572 -75.01 -3.38 15.67
C THR A 572 -74.26 -3.05 14.38
N SER A 573 -74.97 -2.57 13.34
CA SER A 573 -74.33 -2.15 12.07
C SER A 573 -73.38 -0.96 12.26
N ILE A 574 -73.73 0.00 13.12
CA ILE A 574 -72.86 1.12 13.48
C ILE A 574 -71.60 0.61 14.20
N ALA A 575 -71.78 -0.33 15.15
CA ALA A 575 -70.67 -0.94 15.88
C ALA A 575 -69.70 -1.70 14.96
N VAL A 576 -70.20 -2.52 14.02
CA VAL A 576 -69.38 -3.21 13.01
C VAL A 576 -68.54 -2.22 12.21
N LYS A 577 -69.16 -1.12 11.75
CA LYS A 577 -68.45 -0.10 10.97
C LYS A 577 -67.32 0.55 11.79
N ALA A 578 -67.59 0.92 13.04
CA ALA A 578 -66.59 1.53 13.92
C ALA A 578 -65.43 0.56 14.24
N ILE A 579 -65.71 -0.72 14.45
CA ILE A 579 -64.68 -1.75 14.67
C ILE A 579 -63.84 -1.96 13.40
N SER A 580 -64.48 -2.00 12.23
CA SER A 580 -63.78 -2.12 10.94
C SER A 580 -62.86 -0.92 10.67
N GLU A 581 -63.30 0.31 10.97
CA GLU A 581 -62.46 1.51 10.90
C GLU A 581 -61.27 1.41 11.87
N GLY A 582 -61.51 0.93 13.10
CA GLY A 582 -60.44 0.67 14.07
C GLY A 582 -59.43 -0.38 13.61
N GLN A 583 -59.88 -1.40 12.87
CA GLN A 583 -59.00 -2.42 12.28
C GLN A 583 -58.10 -1.83 11.19
N THR A 584 -58.65 -0.97 10.33
CA THR A 584 -57.86 -0.24 9.32
C THR A 584 -56.81 0.64 9.97
N GLN A 585 -57.18 1.42 11.00
CA GLN A 585 -56.22 2.25 11.74
C GLN A 585 -55.13 1.43 12.44
N ALA A 586 -55.48 0.25 12.98
CA ALA A 586 -54.49 -0.65 13.55
C ALA A 586 -53.49 -1.15 12.48
N SER A 587 -53.97 -1.47 11.27
CA SER A 587 -53.10 -1.84 10.15
C SER A 587 -52.14 -0.71 9.76
N GLU A 588 -52.64 0.51 9.59
CA GLU A 588 -51.81 1.69 9.27
C GLU A 588 -50.73 1.92 10.35
N CYS A 589 -51.05 1.69 11.61
CA CYS A 589 -50.12 1.87 12.72
C CYS A 589 -49.02 0.79 12.76
N VAL A 590 -49.30 -0.43 12.25
CA VAL A 590 -48.28 -1.46 12.01
C VAL A 590 -47.32 -1.02 10.91
N ASP A 591 -47.84 -0.52 9.78
CA ASP A 591 -47.03 -0.04 8.66
C ASP A 591 -46.12 1.13 9.08
N GLN A 592 -46.66 2.08 9.84
CA GLN A 592 -45.89 3.20 10.41
C GLN A 592 -44.78 2.70 11.35
N SER A 593 -45.03 1.66 12.15
CA SER A 593 -44.03 1.08 13.05
C SER A 593 -42.89 0.39 12.26
N GLN A 594 -43.21 -0.22 11.11
CA GLN A 594 -42.21 -0.78 10.20
C GLN A 594 -41.38 0.32 9.53
N GLN A 595 -42.01 1.40 9.05
CA GLN A 595 -41.30 2.55 8.50
C GLN A 595 -40.35 3.19 9.51
N LEU A 596 -40.78 3.34 10.76
CA LEU A 596 -39.93 3.81 11.86
C LEU A 596 -38.73 2.88 12.07
N SER A 597 -38.95 1.56 12.08
CA SER A 597 -37.85 0.58 12.23
C SER A 597 -36.85 0.67 11.09
N HIS A 598 -37.32 0.87 9.85
CA HIS A 598 -36.44 1.08 8.70
C HIS A 598 -35.60 2.36 8.81
N ALA A 599 -36.23 3.48 9.21
CA ALA A 599 -35.53 4.74 9.42
C ALA A 599 -34.45 4.64 10.53
N ILE A 600 -34.73 3.89 11.59
CA ILE A 600 -33.75 3.64 12.67
C ILE A 600 -32.56 2.82 12.15
N ASN A 601 -32.79 1.82 11.30
CA ASN A 601 -31.70 1.03 10.70
C ASN A 601 -30.78 1.92 9.84
N GLN A 602 -31.34 2.87 9.09
CA GLN A 602 -30.55 3.85 8.31
C GLN A 602 -29.72 4.78 9.22
N ILE A 603 -30.27 5.18 10.37
CA ILE A 603 -29.53 5.94 11.39
C ILE A 603 -28.38 5.09 11.94
N GLU A 604 -28.58 3.81 12.23
CA GLU A 604 -27.49 2.93 12.69
C GLU A 604 -26.35 2.79 11.69
N GLU A 605 -26.66 2.66 10.39
CA GLU A 605 -25.64 2.63 9.34
C GLU A 605 -24.83 3.93 9.30
N THR A 606 -25.52 5.07 9.44
CA THR A 606 -24.87 6.39 9.49
C THR A 606 -23.98 6.52 10.72
N LEU A 607 -24.44 6.06 11.89
CA LEU A 607 -23.66 6.05 13.13
C LEU A 607 -22.41 5.18 13.00
N LYS A 608 -22.50 4.00 12.38
CA LYS A 608 -21.32 3.15 12.10
C LYS A 608 -20.30 3.85 11.21
N ALA A 609 -20.75 4.61 10.20
CA ALA A 609 -19.86 5.41 9.37
C ALA A 609 -19.14 6.51 10.18
N ILE A 610 -19.83 7.18 11.10
CA ILE A 610 -19.24 8.21 11.97
C ILE A 610 -18.24 7.60 12.96
N ASP A 611 -18.50 6.42 13.53
CA ASP A 611 -17.55 5.70 14.39
C ASP A 611 -16.25 5.38 13.63
N SER A 612 -16.37 4.84 12.42
CA SER A 612 -15.22 4.55 11.54
C SER A 612 -14.43 5.82 11.18
N MET A 613 -15.12 6.92 10.91
CA MET A 613 -14.50 8.22 10.64
C MET A 613 -13.74 8.73 11.87
N SER A 614 -14.34 8.62 13.07
CA SER A 614 -13.72 9.07 14.32
C SER A 614 -12.43 8.30 14.63
N LYS A 615 -12.43 6.99 14.39
CA LYS A 615 -11.21 6.16 14.47
C LYS A 615 -10.15 6.61 13.48
N SER A 616 -10.53 6.90 12.24
CA SER A 616 -9.60 7.39 11.21
C SER A 616 -8.99 8.75 11.58
N ILE A 617 -9.79 9.66 12.15
CA ILE A 617 -9.32 10.96 12.65
C ILE A 617 -8.33 10.77 13.81
N THR A 618 -8.61 9.83 14.71
CA THR A 618 -7.73 9.48 15.84
C THR A 618 -6.37 9.01 15.33
N THR A 619 -6.35 8.04 14.40
CA THR A 619 -5.11 7.56 13.77
C THR A 619 -4.35 8.71 13.09
N ALA A 620 -5.03 9.56 12.32
CA ALA A 620 -4.39 10.69 11.65
C ALA A 620 -3.80 11.70 12.65
N ALA A 621 -4.48 11.95 13.78
CA ALA A 621 -3.97 12.80 14.84
C ALA A 621 -2.74 12.19 15.53
N GLU A 622 -2.72 10.87 15.76
CA GLU A 622 -1.54 10.16 16.30
C GLU A 622 -0.34 10.25 15.36
N GLU A 623 -0.54 10.08 14.05
CA GLU A 623 0.52 10.27 13.06
C GLU A 623 1.06 11.71 13.09
N GLN A 624 0.19 12.72 13.19
CA GLN A 624 0.60 14.12 13.31
C GLN A 624 1.42 14.40 14.58
N LEU A 625 1.14 13.71 15.70
CA LEU A 625 1.94 13.82 16.92
C LEU A 625 3.35 13.27 16.69
N VAL A 626 3.47 12.10 16.06
CA VAL A 626 4.78 11.51 15.69
C VAL A 626 5.55 12.42 14.73
N TYR A 627 4.88 13.00 13.73
CA TYR A 627 5.51 13.96 12.83
C TYR A 627 5.97 15.23 13.54
N SER A 628 5.20 15.70 14.54
CA SER A 628 5.59 16.87 15.35
C SER A 628 6.89 16.61 16.10
N GLU A 629 7.04 15.45 16.74
CA GLU A 629 8.28 15.06 17.43
C GLU A 629 9.47 14.98 16.46
N GLN A 630 9.28 14.40 15.26
CA GLN A 630 10.33 14.33 14.25
C GLN A 630 10.73 15.71 13.71
N ILE A 631 9.76 16.61 13.53
CA ILE A 631 10.01 18.00 13.13
C ILE A 631 10.81 18.72 14.24
N GLU A 632 10.44 18.53 15.51
CA GLU A 632 11.16 19.12 16.63
C GLU A 632 12.64 18.67 16.68
N GLN A 633 12.88 17.36 16.53
CA GLN A 633 14.23 16.79 16.43
C GLN A 633 15.01 17.43 15.26
N THR A 634 14.40 17.51 14.09
CA THR A 634 15.02 18.09 12.88
C THR A 634 15.33 19.58 13.08
N MET A 635 14.48 20.31 13.79
CA MET A 635 14.70 21.73 14.12
C MET A 635 15.86 21.90 15.11
N ASN A 636 16.03 21.00 16.08
CA ASN A 636 17.20 20.99 16.96
C ASN A 636 18.50 20.78 16.17
N ASP A 637 18.55 19.75 15.31
CA ASP A 637 19.73 19.47 14.48
C ASP A 637 20.07 20.64 13.54
N THR A 638 19.03 21.29 12.98
CA THR A 638 19.21 22.45 12.11
C THR A 638 19.71 23.67 12.87
N ALA A 639 19.25 23.88 14.12
CA ALA A 639 19.73 24.97 14.97
C ALA A 639 21.21 24.77 15.33
N ASP A 640 21.61 23.54 15.65
CA ASP A 640 22.99 23.18 15.94
C ASP A 640 23.89 23.38 14.71
N ALA A 641 23.43 22.99 13.53
CA ALA A 641 24.13 23.24 12.28
C ALA A 641 24.29 24.76 11.99
N ALA A 642 23.25 25.55 12.22
CA ALA A 642 23.32 27.01 12.06
C ALA A 642 24.29 27.64 13.06
N SER A 643 24.28 27.20 14.32
CA SER A 643 25.22 27.62 15.37
C SER A 643 26.67 27.30 14.98
N LYS A 644 26.91 26.08 14.47
CA LYS A 644 28.23 25.68 13.96
C LYS A 644 28.67 26.55 12.78
N ASN A 645 27.78 26.85 11.84
CA ASN A 645 28.08 27.74 10.71
C ASN A 645 28.46 29.15 11.17
N ALA A 646 27.77 29.70 12.19
CA ALA A 646 28.13 31.00 12.76
C ALA A 646 29.54 30.96 13.41
N SER A 647 29.86 29.87 14.13
CA SER A 647 31.19 29.67 14.70
C SER A 647 32.28 29.53 13.63
N GLU A 648 32.05 28.73 12.58
CA GLU A 648 33.00 28.57 11.48
C GLU A 648 33.20 29.87 10.69
N ALA A 649 32.14 30.65 10.49
CA ALA A 649 32.25 31.99 9.93
C ALA A 649 33.15 32.88 10.79
N SER A 650 32.97 32.88 12.12
CA SER A 650 33.84 33.63 13.04
C SER A 650 35.32 33.18 12.95
N ASN A 651 35.58 31.89 12.82
CA ASN A 651 36.94 31.38 12.62
C ASN A 651 37.52 31.79 11.26
N MET A 652 36.71 31.78 10.20
CA MET A 652 37.11 32.22 8.87
C MET A 652 37.45 33.72 8.85
N HIS A 653 36.68 34.54 9.58
CA HIS A 653 36.98 35.96 9.77
C HIS A 653 38.40 36.18 10.34
N LYS A 654 38.73 35.50 11.44
CA LYS A 654 40.07 35.57 12.06
C LYS A 654 41.17 35.11 11.12
N ARG A 655 40.97 34.01 10.41
CA ARG A 655 41.95 33.50 9.44
C ARG A 655 42.17 34.46 8.26
N SER A 656 41.12 35.11 7.78
CA SER A 656 41.24 36.13 6.75
C SER A 656 42.02 37.36 7.25
N GLU A 657 41.84 37.76 8.50
CA GLU A 657 42.65 38.81 9.14
C GLU A 657 44.13 38.41 9.21
N ASP A 658 44.44 37.17 9.61
CA ASP A 658 45.81 36.64 9.61
C ASP A 658 46.45 36.65 8.21
N VAL A 659 45.70 36.27 7.18
CA VAL A 659 46.17 36.26 5.78
C VAL A 659 46.42 37.67 5.25
N SER A 660 45.53 38.62 5.55
CA SER A 660 45.71 40.04 5.21
C SER A 660 46.96 40.63 5.89
N ASN A 661 47.17 40.32 7.18
CA ASN A 661 48.38 40.71 7.90
C ASN A 661 49.66 40.11 7.29
N LEU A 662 49.61 38.83 6.86
CA LEU A 662 50.72 38.18 6.19
C LEU A 662 51.02 38.81 4.82
N ALA A 663 49.99 39.14 4.05
CA ALA A 663 50.11 39.84 2.77
C ALA A 663 50.80 41.20 2.95
N HIS A 664 50.39 42.00 3.94
CA HIS A 664 51.08 43.25 4.29
C HIS A 664 52.54 43.04 4.70
N SER A 665 52.83 41.98 5.47
CA SER A 665 54.20 41.64 5.85
C SER A 665 55.06 41.23 4.64
N LEU A 666 54.48 40.59 3.63
CA LEU A 666 55.15 40.24 2.37
C LEU A 666 55.46 41.49 1.55
N THR A 667 54.49 42.39 1.38
CA THR A 667 54.68 43.69 0.71
C THR A 667 55.82 44.49 1.38
N SER A 668 55.80 44.61 2.70
CA SER A 668 56.86 45.31 3.46
C SER A 668 58.24 44.66 3.31
N SER A 669 58.29 43.32 3.21
CA SER A 669 59.55 42.59 3.00
C SER A 669 60.13 42.82 1.60
N VAL A 670 59.27 43.01 0.58
CA VAL A 670 59.66 43.32 -0.79
C VAL A 670 60.11 44.78 -0.93
N GLU A 671 59.46 45.72 -0.26
CA GLU A 671 59.82 47.16 -0.25
C GLU A 671 61.24 47.44 0.29
N ARG A 672 61.83 46.49 1.02
CA ARG A 672 63.23 46.59 1.49
C ARG A 672 64.25 46.54 0.35
N PHE A 673 63.88 46.01 -0.82
CA PHE A 673 64.75 45.92 -1.99
C PHE A 673 64.61 47.17 -2.87
N THR A 674 65.75 47.75 -3.28
CA THR A 674 65.80 48.84 -4.26
C THR A 674 65.85 48.23 -5.67
N LEU A 675 64.69 48.15 -6.31
CA LEU A 675 64.49 47.56 -7.63
C LEU A 675 65.08 48.39 -8.78
#